data_AF-A0A8J7XZ38-F1
#
_entry.id   AF-A0A8J7XZ38-F1
#
_cell.length_a   1.000
_cell.length_b   1.000
_cell.length_c   1.000
_cell.angle_alpha   90.00
_cell.angle_beta   90.00
_cell.angle_gamma   90.00
#
_symmetry.space_group_name_H-M   'P 1'
#
loop_
_entity.id
_entity.type
_entity.pdbx_description
1 polymer ?
#
loop_
_entity_poly.entity_id
_entity_poly.type
_entity_poly.pdbx_seq_one_letter_code
_entity_poly.pdbx_strand_id
1 'polypeptide(L)'
;YLSDDERDVEKERIPFKQVTIAHTGFLGESGKPLLPSFGRYVQIPFNCEYTITVEKSESVQFDDITVAPAQANLTDSPEEEHVFEYDKEFYLKDQFYPEDVVNVSGPFEINGYNSLLLHVRPLQYNPAKKKVIGFGTITVTIDITPKEPSEYALAHPALDKEAYGNLFLNPKRGIEKRLGIDTRVMAPSSNTPSGPEFLIIYHDTFKKAAENLAKWKNKRGLRTVAVSITEMGNTVESIKRYIRKMRGSTLSRLRYVLLFGDTDVIIPETIPESPSGENVTDYYCSTERDPVSTTQYVFPWLSVGRIPVKTAEEGLTVVDQIIAYEKNPPEDPEYYKRMVFAAYFEDRWPKDGKANKGYMKTMEYIREHMVDLGFEVERVYTTNNEDMTEYHDSTPIPEEVKDAVIDEETATSRLVSITSKGCLIIGHRDHGRSTGWVDPPFEIKHLNAVTGETPTMFYSINCLTGKFDVETPTDSFAEKLLKMKGGAPSLIAATRASYTWLNDDLMKALFDAMWAGVLHTFGSTASYPIKYNRLGDVLNYAKTYLPVVSSGIPERIKDHFEIYHVIGDPTLELWKTKPLDVKMHVVVKKWHMVIVLSRCPKNSVITVWDKDKMLKRIEPSSNHIRIPLRDISLTPVTRRKIFVCFWAPGCMFKKAVV
;
A
#
# COMPACT_ATOMS: atom_id res chain seq x y z
N TYR A 1 -2.25 -18.64 23.29
CA TYR A 1 -3.59 -19.28 23.33
C TYR A 1 -3.54 -20.54 22.50
N LEU A 2 -4.36 -21.52 22.85
CA LEU A 2 -4.56 -22.74 22.07
C LEU A 2 -6.02 -22.74 21.61
N SER A 3 -6.25 -22.93 20.32
CA SER A 3 -7.56 -23.24 19.77
C SER A 3 -7.56 -24.62 19.13
N ASP A 4 -8.70 -25.29 19.23
CA ASP A 4 -8.88 -26.65 18.74
C ASP A 4 -9.14 -26.59 17.23
N ASP A 5 -8.45 -27.44 16.48
CA ASP A 5 -8.72 -27.65 15.05
C ASP A 5 -8.74 -29.15 14.81
N GLU A 6 -9.72 -29.66 14.07
CA GLU A 6 -9.78 -31.08 13.73
C GLU A 6 -9.87 -31.22 12.22
N ARG A 7 -9.01 -32.06 11.64
CA ARG A 7 -8.92 -32.22 10.19
C ARG A 7 -8.82 -33.67 9.79
N ASP A 8 -9.51 -34.03 8.72
CA ASP A 8 -9.36 -35.33 8.08
C ASP A 8 -8.09 -35.34 7.23
N VAL A 9 -7.15 -36.20 7.57
CA VAL A 9 -5.92 -36.46 6.81
C VAL A 9 -5.95 -37.91 6.37
N GLU A 10 -6.04 -38.16 5.05
CA GLU A 10 -6.12 -39.52 4.49
C GLU A 10 -7.20 -40.42 5.15
N LYS A 11 -8.36 -39.83 5.47
CA LYS A 11 -9.52 -40.50 6.13
C LYS A 11 -9.33 -40.77 7.63
N GLU A 12 -8.28 -40.25 8.25
CA GLU A 12 -8.12 -40.21 9.70
C GLU A 12 -8.35 -38.80 10.23
N ARG A 13 -9.21 -38.66 11.24
CA ARG A 13 -9.45 -37.37 11.90
C ARG A 13 -8.34 -37.11 12.91
N ILE A 14 -7.50 -36.12 12.62
CA ILE A 14 -6.38 -35.73 13.49
C ILE A 14 -6.77 -34.46 14.28
N PRO A 15 -6.68 -34.48 15.62
CA PRO A 15 -6.81 -33.28 16.43
C PRO A 15 -5.51 -32.48 16.39
N PHE A 16 -5.61 -31.25 15.92
CA PHE A 16 -4.59 -30.23 15.92
C PHE A 16 -4.91 -29.13 16.94
N LYS A 17 -3.89 -28.35 17.30
CA LYS A 17 -4.01 -27.12 18.08
C LYS A 17 -3.33 -25.99 17.30
N GLN A 18 -4.05 -24.90 17.09
CA GLN A 18 -3.42 -23.67 16.62
C GLN A 18 -2.82 -22.95 17.83
N VAL A 19 -1.52 -22.63 17.74
CA VAL A 19 -0.80 -21.94 18.81
C VAL A 19 -0.64 -20.48 18.43
N THR A 20 -1.17 -19.57 19.25
CA THR A 20 -1.17 -18.13 18.94
C THR A 20 -0.59 -17.29 20.07
N ILE A 21 0.06 -16.18 19.70
CA ILE A 21 0.36 -15.06 20.56
C ILE A 21 -0.43 -13.87 20.01
N ALA A 22 -1.07 -13.10 20.87
CA ALA A 22 -1.90 -11.99 20.43
C ALA A 22 -1.07 -11.03 19.55
N HIS A 23 -1.68 -10.61 18.44
CA HIS A 23 -1.16 -9.60 17.51
C HIS A 23 0.10 -9.99 16.70
N THR A 24 0.63 -11.20 16.84
CA THR A 24 1.78 -11.65 16.03
C THR A 24 1.33 -12.20 14.69
N GLY A 25 2.22 -12.19 13.70
CA GLY A 25 2.08 -13.01 12.50
C GLY A 25 2.46 -14.47 12.78
N PHE A 26 2.72 -15.22 11.72
CA PHE A 26 3.08 -16.63 11.81
C PHE A 26 4.31 -16.96 10.96
N LEU A 27 5.03 -18.03 11.32
CA LEU A 27 5.94 -18.71 10.42
C LEU A 27 5.12 -19.63 9.51
N GLY A 28 4.71 -19.12 8.35
CA GLY A 28 3.80 -19.79 7.42
C GLY A 28 4.49 -20.66 6.37
N GLU A 29 5.40 -21.56 6.76
CA GLU A 29 5.96 -22.53 5.80
C GLU A 29 4.94 -23.62 5.49
N SER A 30 4.50 -23.71 4.23
CA SER A 30 3.49 -24.66 3.73
C SER A 30 3.63 -26.07 4.33
N GLY A 31 2.56 -26.56 4.95
CA GLY A 31 2.47 -27.91 5.52
C GLY A 31 3.28 -28.16 6.79
N LYS A 32 4.17 -27.26 7.19
CA LYS A 32 4.93 -27.34 8.45
C LYS A 32 4.16 -26.72 9.62
N PRO A 33 4.54 -26.97 10.88
CA PRO A 33 3.84 -26.45 12.06
C PRO A 33 3.69 -24.92 12.05
N LEU A 34 2.46 -24.42 12.20
CA LEU A 34 2.14 -23.01 12.25
C LEU A 34 2.52 -22.44 13.62
N LEU A 35 3.54 -21.58 13.67
CA LEU A 35 4.07 -21.01 14.91
C LEU A 35 4.04 -19.47 14.89
N PRO A 36 3.75 -18.80 16.01
CA PRO A 36 3.80 -17.34 16.10
C PRO A 36 5.16 -16.77 15.73
N SER A 37 5.15 -15.67 14.97
CA SER A 37 6.36 -14.96 14.54
C SER A 37 6.17 -13.45 14.68
N PHE A 38 7.14 -12.79 15.30
CA PHE A 38 7.22 -11.34 15.38
C PHE A 38 8.32 -10.85 14.44
N GLY A 39 7.97 -10.12 13.38
CA GLY A 39 8.96 -9.54 12.48
C GLY A 39 9.13 -8.05 12.64
N ARG A 40 10.34 -7.51 12.47
CA ARG A 40 10.61 -6.06 12.39
C ARG A 40 11.78 -5.74 11.49
N TYR A 41 11.70 -4.59 10.81
CA TYR A 41 12.90 -4.02 10.22
C TYR A 41 13.73 -3.28 11.27
N VAL A 42 15.04 -3.41 11.18
CA VAL A 42 16.02 -2.65 11.96
C VAL A 42 16.95 -1.96 10.97
N GLN A 43 17.05 -0.64 11.07
CA GLN A 43 18.03 0.11 10.29
C GLN A 43 19.42 -0.16 10.86
N ILE A 44 20.35 -0.50 9.98
CA ILE A 44 21.78 -0.51 10.27
C ILE A 44 22.47 0.51 9.36
N PRO A 45 23.61 1.09 9.76
CA PRO A 45 24.46 1.90 8.90
C PRO A 45 24.78 1.20 7.58
N PHE A 46 24.95 1.99 6.51
CA PHE A 46 25.61 1.47 5.30
C PHE A 46 27.08 1.13 5.60
N ASN A 47 27.62 0.17 4.84
CA ASN A 47 29.05 -0.17 4.85
C ASN A 47 29.59 -0.62 6.23
N CYS A 48 28.78 -1.35 6.99
CA CYS A 48 29.16 -1.99 8.24
C CYS A 48 28.98 -3.51 8.17
N GLU A 49 29.75 -4.25 8.96
CA GLU A 49 29.46 -5.62 9.35
C GLU A 49 28.55 -5.64 10.57
N TYR A 50 27.86 -6.75 10.76
CA TYR A 50 27.07 -6.99 11.95
C TYR A 50 27.23 -8.42 12.42
N THR A 51 27.14 -8.63 13.73
CA THR A 51 27.04 -9.94 14.37
C THR A 51 25.80 -9.98 15.23
N ILE A 52 25.11 -11.13 15.23
CA ILE A 52 23.87 -11.34 15.98
C ILE A 52 24.17 -12.27 17.15
N THR A 53 23.87 -11.82 18.36
CA THR A 53 23.90 -12.66 19.57
C THR A 53 22.48 -12.82 20.10
N VAL A 54 22.09 -14.04 20.44
CA VAL A 54 20.74 -14.38 20.91
C VAL A 54 20.83 -15.05 22.26
N GLU A 55 20.22 -14.44 23.27
CA GLU A 55 20.09 -15.00 24.62
C GLU A 55 18.61 -15.31 24.88
N LYS A 56 18.35 -16.47 25.51
CA LYS A 56 17.00 -16.98 25.78
C LYS A 56 16.85 -17.21 27.28
N SER A 57 15.66 -16.94 27.81
CA SER A 57 15.30 -17.36 29.17
C SER A 57 15.28 -18.89 29.29
N GLU A 58 15.07 -19.41 30.50
CA GLU A 58 14.62 -20.79 30.64
C GLU A 58 13.32 -21.00 29.86
N SER A 59 13.17 -22.20 29.28
CA SER A 59 11.99 -22.56 28.51
C SER A 59 10.88 -23.10 29.40
N VAL A 60 9.64 -22.78 29.02
CA VAL A 60 8.43 -23.45 29.52
C VAL A 60 8.05 -24.53 28.52
N GLN A 61 7.70 -25.72 29.01
CA GLN A 61 7.33 -26.87 28.19
C GLN A 61 5.82 -27.11 28.23
N PHE A 62 5.28 -27.52 27.09
CA PHE A 62 3.93 -28.02 26.92
C PHE A 62 3.99 -29.33 26.13
N ASP A 63 3.47 -30.42 26.72
CA ASP A 63 3.45 -31.75 26.13
C ASP A 63 2.08 -32.07 25.52
N ASP A 64 2.02 -33.14 24.74
CA ASP A 64 0.80 -33.67 24.11
C ASP A 64 0.05 -32.67 23.21
N ILE A 65 0.80 -31.79 22.53
CA ILE A 65 0.27 -30.82 21.57
C ILE A 65 0.62 -31.27 20.14
N THR A 66 -0.39 -31.50 19.30
CA THR A 66 -0.19 -31.62 17.85
C THR A 66 -0.42 -30.23 17.24
N VAL A 67 0.63 -29.49 16.89
CA VAL A 67 0.48 -28.14 16.31
C VAL A 67 -0.13 -28.23 14.90
N ALA A 68 -1.08 -27.36 14.56
CA ALA A 68 -1.69 -27.30 13.24
C ALA A 68 -0.67 -26.92 12.13
N PRO A 69 -0.74 -27.49 10.92
CA PRO A 69 0.14 -27.12 9.82
C PRO A 69 -0.28 -25.80 9.15
N ALA A 70 0.70 -25.03 8.68
CA ALA A 70 0.47 -23.78 7.97
C ALA A 70 -0.14 -24.00 6.58
N GLN A 71 -1.20 -23.25 6.27
CA GLN A 71 -1.96 -23.29 5.02
C GLN A 71 -1.56 -22.12 4.09
N ALA A 72 -0.26 -22.04 3.77
CA ALA A 72 0.33 -20.91 3.06
C ALA A 72 -0.13 -20.75 1.60
N ASN A 73 -0.73 -21.78 1.01
CA ASN A 73 -1.24 -21.80 -0.36
C ASN A 73 -2.75 -21.54 -0.45
N LEU A 74 -3.44 -21.28 0.67
CA LEU A 74 -4.87 -20.99 0.67
C LEU A 74 -5.16 -19.72 -0.16
N THR A 75 -5.92 -19.87 -1.25
CA THR A 75 -6.21 -18.79 -2.21
C THR A 75 -7.59 -18.17 -2.01
N ASP A 76 -7.74 -16.93 -2.47
CA ASP A 76 -9.03 -16.22 -2.57
C ASP A 76 -9.73 -16.52 -3.91
N SER A 77 -9.27 -17.52 -4.68
CA SER A 77 -9.96 -17.93 -5.91
C SER A 77 -11.23 -18.70 -5.54
N PRO A 78 -12.42 -18.34 -6.07
CA PRO A 78 -13.64 -19.08 -5.78
C PRO A 78 -13.70 -20.45 -6.49
N GLU A 79 -12.87 -20.63 -7.53
CA GLU A 79 -12.84 -21.82 -8.40
C GLU A 79 -11.83 -22.88 -7.94
N GLU A 80 -10.94 -22.53 -7.00
CA GLU A 80 -9.88 -23.43 -6.53
C GLU A 80 -10.30 -24.13 -5.24
N GLU A 81 -10.24 -25.46 -5.24
CA GLU A 81 -10.46 -26.26 -4.04
C GLU A 81 -9.17 -26.29 -3.21
N HIS A 82 -9.28 -25.92 -1.94
CA HIS A 82 -8.12 -25.90 -1.05
C HIS A 82 -7.73 -27.32 -0.65
N VAL A 83 -6.49 -27.70 -0.96
CA VAL A 83 -5.89 -28.93 -0.46
C VAL A 83 -5.27 -28.66 0.89
N PHE A 84 -5.71 -29.39 1.93
CA PHE A 84 -5.12 -29.27 3.26
C PHE A 84 -3.61 -29.59 3.21
N GLU A 85 -2.81 -28.59 3.57
CA GLU A 85 -1.35 -28.67 3.51
C GLU A 85 -0.83 -29.36 4.77
N TYR A 86 -0.18 -30.52 4.61
CA TYR A 86 0.36 -31.29 5.73
C TYR A 86 1.62 -32.08 5.31
N ASP A 87 2.79 -31.65 5.80
CA ASP A 87 4.07 -32.32 5.54
C ASP A 87 4.25 -33.51 6.48
N LYS A 88 3.72 -34.66 6.07
CA LYS A 88 3.75 -35.90 6.86
C LYS A 88 5.14 -36.30 7.30
N GLU A 89 6.12 -36.19 6.40
CA GLU A 89 7.49 -36.58 6.70
C GLU A 89 8.09 -35.66 7.76
N PHE A 90 7.79 -34.36 7.70
CA PHE A 90 8.22 -33.41 8.72
C PHE A 90 7.61 -33.71 10.08
N TYR A 91 6.32 -34.07 10.14
CA TYR A 91 5.64 -34.37 11.40
C TYR A 91 6.13 -35.66 12.09
N LEU A 92 6.99 -36.45 11.43
CA LEU A 92 7.66 -37.62 12.01
C LEU A 92 9.07 -37.33 12.55
N LYS A 93 9.60 -36.11 12.36
CA LYS A 93 10.98 -35.77 12.76
C LYS A 93 11.10 -35.49 14.25
N ASP A 94 12.08 -36.11 14.91
CA ASP A 94 12.47 -35.79 16.29
C ASP A 94 13.45 -34.63 16.32
N GLN A 95 12.98 -33.43 15.95
CA GLN A 95 13.77 -32.19 15.95
C GLN A 95 12.88 -31.00 16.31
N PHE A 96 13.43 -29.98 16.95
CA PHE A 96 12.70 -28.73 17.20
C PHE A 96 12.63 -27.86 15.94
N TYR A 97 11.47 -27.26 15.72
CA TYR A 97 11.17 -26.34 14.62
C TYR A 97 10.52 -25.05 15.14
N PRO A 98 10.93 -23.88 14.64
CA PRO A 98 12.20 -23.66 13.94
C PRO A 98 13.37 -24.04 14.86
N GLU A 99 14.54 -24.35 14.29
CA GLU A 99 15.75 -24.63 15.07
C GLU A 99 16.22 -23.38 15.83
N ASP A 100 16.21 -22.24 15.13
CA ASP A 100 16.51 -20.94 15.70
C ASP A 100 15.25 -20.14 16.04
N VAL A 101 15.21 -19.62 17.26
CA VAL A 101 14.15 -18.69 17.71
C VAL A 101 14.27 -17.30 17.10
N VAL A 102 15.40 -16.99 16.47
CA VAL A 102 15.66 -15.70 15.83
C VAL A 102 16.24 -15.95 14.45
N ASN A 103 15.58 -15.41 13.43
CA ASN A 103 16.13 -15.36 12.08
C ASN A 103 16.38 -13.90 11.70
N VAL A 104 17.55 -13.62 11.14
CA VAL A 104 17.91 -12.30 10.62
C VAL A 104 18.23 -12.44 9.14
N SER A 105 17.50 -11.70 8.32
CA SER A 105 17.69 -11.65 6.88
C SER A 105 18.17 -10.26 6.45
N GLY A 106 18.93 -10.20 5.35
CA GLY A 106 19.47 -8.97 4.77
C GLY A 106 21.00 -8.87 4.88
N PRO A 107 21.57 -7.66 4.68
CA PRO A 107 20.88 -6.38 4.58
C PRO A 107 20.11 -6.18 3.28
N PHE A 108 19.01 -5.43 3.35
CA PHE A 108 18.19 -4.99 2.23
C PHE A 108 18.23 -3.46 2.11
N GLU A 109 18.24 -2.95 0.88
CA GLU A 109 17.96 -1.53 0.65
C GLU A 109 16.46 -1.31 0.46
N ILE A 110 15.84 -0.59 1.40
CA ILE A 110 14.44 -0.18 1.31
C ILE A 110 14.44 1.33 1.09
N ASN A 111 14.47 1.78 -0.17
CA ASN A 111 14.38 3.22 -0.53
C ASN A 111 15.38 4.13 0.24
N GLY A 112 16.62 3.65 0.43
CA GLY A 112 17.67 4.33 1.20
C GLY A 112 17.71 4.04 2.70
N TYR A 113 16.95 3.07 3.21
CA TYR A 113 17.20 2.43 4.50
C TYR A 113 18.00 1.15 4.27
N ASN A 114 19.22 1.06 4.81
CA ASN A 114 19.93 -0.21 4.91
C ASN A 114 19.37 -1.00 6.09
N SER A 115 18.76 -2.14 5.83
CA SER A 115 17.77 -2.73 6.74
C SER A 115 18.01 -4.21 6.94
N LEU A 116 18.05 -4.64 8.19
CA LEU A 116 17.90 -6.05 8.56
C LEU A 116 16.42 -6.35 8.80
N LEU A 117 15.97 -7.54 8.43
CA LEU A 117 14.66 -8.07 8.82
C LEU A 117 14.88 -9.10 9.91
N LEU A 118 14.42 -8.80 11.12
CA LEU A 118 14.48 -9.67 12.28
C LEU A 118 13.13 -10.37 12.44
N HIS A 119 13.11 -11.70 12.51
CA HIS A 119 11.97 -12.50 12.96
C HIS A 119 12.31 -13.18 14.29
N VAL A 120 11.51 -12.92 15.32
CA VAL A 120 11.59 -13.55 16.63
C VAL A 120 10.42 -14.51 16.78
N ARG A 121 10.74 -15.78 17.07
CA ARG A 121 9.82 -16.92 17.15
C ARG A 121 9.96 -17.51 18.55
N PRO A 122 9.12 -17.07 19.51
CA PRO A 122 9.30 -17.42 20.91
C PRO A 122 8.98 -18.87 21.24
N LEU A 123 8.42 -19.63 20.28
CA LEU A 123 8.04 -21.03 20.45
C LEU A 123 8.82 -21.91 19.47
N GLN A 124 9.20 -23.10 19.94
CA GLN A 124 9.72 -24.20 19.12
C GLN A 124 8.86 -25.44 19.35
N TYR A 125 8.67 -26.24 18.30
CA TYR A 125 7.85 -27.44 18.34
C TYR A 125 8.64 -28.64 17.83
N ASN A 126 8.59 -29.74 18.58
CA ASN A 126 9.08 -31.05 18.16
C ASN A 126 7.89 -31.95 17.81
N PRO A 127 7.71 -32.29 16.51
CA PRO A 127 6.50 -32.98 16.09
C PRO A 127 6.47 -34.46 16.49
N ALA A 128 7.59 -35.19 16.42
CA ALA A 128 7.61 -36.60 16.84
C ALA A 128 7.29 -36.78 18.33
N LYS A 129 7.66 -35.80 19.15
CA LYS A 129 7.39 -35.78 20.60
C LYS A 129 6.12 -35.02 20.99
N LYS A 130 5.41 -34.42 20.03
CA LYS A 130 4.23 -33.55 20.27
C LYS A 130 4.48 -32.52 21.37
N LYS A 131 5.65 -31.88 21.32
CA LYS A 131 6.17 -31.03 22.39
C LYS A 131 6.42 -29.62 21.91
N VAL A 132 5.82 -28.64 22.57
CA VAL A 132 6.12 -27.21 22.37
C VAL A 132 6.98 -26.72 23.54
N ILE A 133 8.03 -25.97 23.24
CA ILE A 133 8.77 -25.19 24.24
C ILE A 133 8.67 -23.71 23.90
N GLY A 134 8.60 -22.85 24.91
CA GLY A 134 8.50 -21.42 24.75
C GLY A 134 9.45 -20.65 25.65
N PHE A 135 9.93 -19.50 25.18
CA PHE A 135 10.84 -18.64 25.91
C PHE A 135 10.13 -17.34 26.28
N GLY A 136 10.06 -17.03 27.59
CA GLY A 136 9.40 -15.81 28.08
C GLY A 136 10.20 -14.55 27.81
N THR A 137 11.51 -14.65 27.58
CA THR A 137 12.36 -13.53 27.17
C THR A 137 13.39 -14.00 26.16
N ILE A 138 13.52 -13.23 25.07
CA ILE A 138 14.57 -13.41 24.06
C ILE A 138 15.24 -12.04 23.87
N THR A 139 16.53 -11.98 24.15
CA THR A 139 17.36 -10.78 23.94
C THR A 139 18.15 -10.97 22.66
N VAL A 140 17.98 -10.03 21.72
CA VAL A 140 18.73 -10.00 20.46
C VAL A 140 19.67 -8.81 20.49
N THR A 141 20.97 -9.07 20.44
CA THR A 141 22.02 -8.05 20.35
C THR A 141 22.55 -8.02 18.93
N ILE A 142 22.57 -6.82 18.33
CA ILE A 142 23.14 -6.57 17.01
C ILE A 142 24.37 -5.69 17.21
N ASP A 143 25.56 -6.31 17.21
CA ASP A 143 26.82 -5.58 17.25
C ASP A 143 27.19 -5.14 15.85
N ILE A 144 27.59 -3.88 15.68
CA ILE A 144 27.85 -3.26 14.39
C ILE A 144 29.29 -2.77 14.35
N THR A 145 30.02 -3.18 13.32
CA THR A 145 31.43 -2.81 13.11
C THR A 145 31.58 -2.12 11.75
N PRO A 146 32.06 -0.87 11.67
CA PRO A 146 32.28 -0.20 10.40
C PRO A 146 33.34 -0.90 9.54
N LYS A 147 33.12 -1.00 8.22
CA LYS A 147 34.17 -1.37 7.27
C LYS A 147 34.95 -0.11 6.89
N GLU A 148 36.25 -0.08 7.13
CA GLU A 148 37.11 1.03 6.68
C GLU A 148 37.51 0.88 5.20
N PRO A 149 37.36 1.92 4.35
CA PRO A 149 36.72 3.21 4.63
C PRO A 149 35.20 3.17 4.38
N SER A 150 34.40 3.57 5.38
CA SER A 150 32.95 3.66 5.23
C SER A 150 32.58 4.98 4.55
N GLU A 151 32.50 4.99 3.22
CA GLU A 151 31.94 6.12 2.47
C GLU A 151 30.43 5.93 2.27
N TYR A 152 29.62 6.92 2.66
CA TYR A 152 28.20 6.99 2.32
C TYR A 152 27.78 8.43 2.04
N ALA A 153 26.93 8.61 1.02
CA ALA A 153 26.38 9.90 0.65
C ALA A 153 25.13 10.21 1.48
N LEU A 154 25.16 11.27 2.30
CA LEU A 154 23.96 11.72 3.00
C LEU A 154 22.84 12.02 1.99
N ALA A 155 21.64 11.51 2.30
CA ALA A 155 20.45 11.90 1.56
C ALA A 155 20.30 13.42 1.61
N HIS A 156 20.15 14.04 0.44
CA HIS A 156 19.98 15.49 0.36
C HIS A 156 18.71 15.90 1.15
N PRO A 157 18.76 16.86 2.10
CA PRO A 157 17.63 17.17 3.00
C PRO A 157 16.31 17.54 2.30
N ALA A 158 16.39 18.07 1.08
CA ALA A 158 15.22 18.37 0.25
C ALA A 158 14.56 17.13 -0.42
N LEU A 159 15.20 15.96 -0.35
CA LEU A 159 14.66 14.67 -0.81
C LEU A 159 14.07 13.94 0.39
N ASP A 160 12.84 14.30 0.74
CA ASP A 160 12.09 13.60 1.76
C ASP A 160 11.65 12.24 1.21
N LYS A 161 12.19 11.18 1.81
CA LYS A 161 11.98 9.79 1.42
C LYS A 161 11.32 8.96 2.53
N GLU A 162 10.79 9.61 3.57
CA GLU A 162 10.11 8.92 4.68
C GLU A 162 8.77 8.34 4.18
N ALA A 163 8.67 7.01 4.14
CA ALA A 163 7.46 6.30 3.71
C ALA A 163 7.23 4.97 4.44
N TYR A 164 8.24 4.47 5.18
CA TYR A 164 8.22 3.11 5.75
C TYR A 164 8.46 3.09 7.26
N GLY A 165 8.63 4.25 7.90
CA GLY A 165 9.23 4.29 9.24
C GLY A 165 8.43 3.55 10.31
N ASN A 166 7.11 3.40 10.19
CA ASN A 166 6.34 2.59 11.14
C ASN A 166 6.77 1.12 11.13
N LEU A 167 7.33 0.60 10.03
CA LEU A 167 7.79 -0.79 9.95
C LEU A 167 9.14 -1.03 10.67
N PHE A 168 9.83 0.03 11.08
CA PHE A 168 11.15 -0.03 11.70
C PHE A 168 11.11 0.09 13.21
N LEU A 169 11.94 -0.68 13.92
CA LEU A 169 12.13 -0.56 15.38
C LEU A 169 12.86 0.70 15.81
N ASN A 170 13.79 1.16 14.98
CA ASN A 170 14.61 2.35 15.23
C ASN A 170 14.33 3.43 14.17
N PRO A 171 13.08 3.86 14.05
CA PRO A 171 12.63 4.58 12.87
C PRO A 171 13.22 6.00 12.89
N LYS A 172 14.06 6.33 11.90
CA LYS A 172 14.66 7.66 11.57
C LYS A 172 15.87 7.42 10.66
N ARG A 173 16.00 8.13 9.53
CA ARG A 173 17.28 8.15 8.78
C ARG A 173 18.43 8.73 9.60
N GLY A 174 19.67 8.44 9.19
CA GLY A 174 20.88 8.89 9.88
C GLY A 174 21.20 8.05 11.12
N ILE A 175 21.05 6.72 10.98
CA ILE A 175 21.38 5.76 12.03
C ILE A 175 22.86 5.85 12.42
N GLU A 176 23.74 6.16 11.46
CA GLU A 176 25.18 6.38 11.62
C GLU A 176 25.46 7.40 12.73
N LYS A 177 24.82 8.58 12.62
CA LYS A 177 24.94 9.65 13.61
C LYS A 177 24.38 9.26 14.97
N ARG A 178 23.29 8.48 15.00
CA ARG A 178 22.65 8.04 16.25
C ARG A 178 23.49 6.99 16.98
N LEU A 179 24.23 6.16 16.25
CA LEU A 179 25.13 5.15 16.80
C LEU A 179 26.55 5.70 17.06
N GLY A 180 26.84 6.95 16.70
CA GLY A 180 28.16 7.55 16.91
C GLY A 180 29.25 6.95 16.02
N ILE A 181 28.89 6.37 14.88
CA ILE A 181 29.84 5.78 13.94
C ILE A 181 30.48 6.90 13.12
N ASP A 182 31.80 7.04 13.26
CA ASP A 182 32.59 8.00 12.49
C ASP A 182 32.60 7.58 11.03
N THR A 183 31.82 8.29 10.21
CA THR A 183 31.69 8.03 8.78
C THR A 183 32.30 9.21 8.03
N ARG A 184 33.00 8.96 6.92
CA ARG A 184 33.33 10.03 5.98
C ARG A 184 32.05 10.48 5.30
N VAL A 185 31.41 11.46 5.92
CA VAL A 185 30.23 12.13 5.38
C VAL A 185 30.64 12.91 4.13
N MET A 186 30.24 12.41 2.96
CA MET A 186 30.16 13.30 1.80
C MET A 186 29.02 14.27 2.07
N ALA A 187 29.36 15.55 2.31
CA ALA A 187 28.36 16.59 2.44
C ALA A 187 27.39 16.52 1.25
N PRO A 188 26.08 16.75 1.45
CA PRO A 188 25.15 16.83 0.33
C PRO A 188 25.73 17.82 -0.68
N SER A 189 25.79 17.45 -1.96
CA SER A 189 26.29 18.37 -2.97
C SER A 189 25.57 19.70 -2.83
N SER A 190 26.27 20.83 -2.99
CA SER A 190 25.62 22.15 -3.14
C SER A 190 24.63 22.18 -4.33
N ASN A 191 24.70 21.18 -5.21
CA ASN A 191 23.75 20.98 -6.29
C ASN A 191 22.38 20.66 -5.74
N THR A 192 21.40 21.48 -6.14
CA THR A 192 20.00 21.20 -5.89
C THR A 192 19.59 19.91 -6.58
N PRO A 193 18.69 19.10 -5.99
CA PRO A 193 18.10 17.96 -6.70
C PRO A 193 17.58 18.37 -8.08
N SER A 194 17.48 17.44 -9.02
CA SER A 194 17.10 17.69 -10.41
C SER A 194 16.01 16.71 -10.86
N GLY A 195 15.43 16.96 -12.04
CA GLY A 195 14.38 16.14 -12.62
C GLY A 195 12.98 16.31 -11.98
N PRO A 196 11.97 15.61 -12.53
CA PRO A 196 10.62 15.58 -11.97
C PRO A 196 10.55 14.77 -10.68
N GLU A 197 9.55 15.08 -9.85
CA GLU A 197 9.10 14.22 -8.75
C GLU A 197 8.10 13.17 -9.25
N PHE A 198 7.31 13.50 -10.28
CA PHE A 198 6.33 12.63 -10.92
C PHE A 198 6.53 12.58 -12.44
N LEU A 199 6.72 11.39 -12.98
CA LEU A 199 6.86 11.14 -14.42
C LEU A 199 5.57 10.48 -14.94
N ILE A 200 4.97 11.06 -15.97
CA ILE A 200 3.85 10.46 -16.71
C ILE A 200 4.40 9.94 -18.04
N ILE A 201 4.31 8.64 -18.28
CA ILE A 201 4.70 7.98 -19.52
C ILE A 201 3.41 7.65 -20.27
N TYR A 202 3.22 8.17 -21.48
CA TYR A 202 1.93 8.07 -22.17
C TYR A 202 2.05 7.62 -23.63
N HIS A 203 1.00 6.98 -24.16
CA HIS A 203 0.80 6.80 -25.60
C HIS A 203 0.20 8.07 -26.23
N ASP A 204 0.63 8.46 -27.44
CA ASP A 204 0.30 9.77 -28.04
C ASP A 204 -1.21 10.06 -28.17
N THR A 205 -2.05 9.02 -28.30
CA THR A 205 -3.52 9.14 -28.20
C THR A 205 -3.99 9.91 -26.95
N PHE A 206 -3.28 9.74 -25.83
CA PHE A 206 -3.65 10.32 -24.53
C PHE A 206 -2.85 11.59 -24.19
N LYS A 207 -2.05 12.11 -25.13
CA LYS A 207 -1.17 13.28 -24.91
C LYS A 207 -1.87 14.44 -24.21
N LYS A 208 -3.07 14.80 -24.67
CA LYS A 208 -3.84 15.92 -24.09
C LYS A 208 -4.20 15.67 -22.62
N ALA A 209 -4.64 14.46 -22.29
CA ALA A 209 -4.99 14.09 -20.91
C ALA A 209 -3.74 14.06 -20.01
N ALA A 210 -2.65 13.44 -20.48
CA ALA A 210 -1.38 13.38 -19.77
C ALA A 210 -0.80 14.78 -19.49
N GLU A 211 -0.80 15.67 -20.49
CA GLU A 211 -0.35 17.06 -20.33
C GLU A 211 -1.26 17.86 -19.38
N ASN A 212 -2.58 17.63 -19.41
CA ASN A 212 -3.51 18.28 -18.49
C ASN A 212 -3.23 17.88 -17.03
N LEU A 213 -3.02 16.58 -16.79
CA LEU A 213 -2.65 16.07 -15.46
C LEU A 213 -1.30 16.65 -15.01
N ALA A 214 -0.28 16.63 -15.88
CA ALA A 214 1.01 17.22 -15.58
C ALA A 214 0.91 18.72 -15.24
N LYS A 215 0.14 19.50 -16.00
CA LYS A 215 -0.10 20.92 -15.72
C LYS A 215 -0.78 21.12 -14.37
N TRP A 216 -1.77 20.30 -14.04
CA TRP A 216 -2.45 20.36 -12.74
C TRP A 216 -1.51 20.05 -11.57
N LYS A 217 -0.75 18.96 -11.65
CA LYS A 217 0.22 18.58 -10.60
C LYS A 217 1.29 19.65 -10.40
N ASN A 218 1.79 20.26 -11.49
CA ASN A 218 2.70 21.40 -11.38
C ASN A 218 2.03 22.63 -10.74
N LYS A 219 0.75 22.93 -11.02
CA LYS A 219 0.01 24.02 -10.32
C LYS A 219 -0.07 23.79 -8.81
N ARG A 220 -0.22 22.52 -8.39
CA ARG A 220 -0.15 22.11 -6.98
C ARG A 220 1.27 22.07 -6.42
N GLY A 221 2.29 22.26 -7.25
CA GLY A 221 3.68 22.28 -6.81
C GLY A 221 4.40 20.94 -6.83
N LEU A 222 3.74 19.87 -7.29
CA LEU A 222 4.38 18.59 -7.60
C LEU A 222 5.07 18.70 -8.95
N ARG A 223 6.40 18.51 -8.99
CA ARG A 223 7.19 18.70 -10.22
C ARG A 223 6.91 17.54 -11.17
N THR A 224 6.14 17.81 -12.22
CA THR A 224 5.66 16.74 -13.11
C THR A 224 6.09 16.96 -14.55
N VAL A 225 6.52 15.88 -15.20
CA VAL A 225 6.83 15.85 -16.64
C VAL A 225 6.02 14.72 -17.27
N ALA A 226 5.43 14.98 -18.44
CA ALA A 226 4.81 13.98 -19.29
C ALA A 226 5.72 13.71 -20.47
N VAL A 227 5.95 12.43 -20.80
CA VAL A 227 6.84 11.99 -21.89
C VAL A 227 6.12 10.92 -22.70
N SER A 228 6.20 11.02 -24.03
CA SER A 228 5.63 10.00 -24.91
C SER A 228 6.50 8.75 -24.93
N ILE A 229 5.88 7.57 -25.02
CA ILE A 229 6.57 6.31 -25.29
C ILE A 229 7.34 6.34 -26.62
N THR A 230 6.97 7.21 -27.56
CA THR A 230 7.70 7.38 -28.83
C THR A 230 9.10 7.96 -28.63
N GLU A 231 9.33 8.69 -27.52
CA GLU A 231 10.63 9.27 -27.17
C GLU A 231 11.59 8.27 -26.49
N MET A 232 11.04 7.26 -25.80
CA MET A 232 11.83 6.34 -24.96
C MET A 232 11.78 4.87 -25.41
N GLY A 233 10.89 4.52 -26.35
CA GLY A 233 10.56 3.15 -26.72
C GLY A 233 9.44 2.57 -25.86
N ASN A 234 8.72 1.58 -26.41
CA ASN A 234 7.56 0.94 -25.78
C ASN A 234 7.78 -0.55 -25.44
N THR A 235 9.02 -0.97 -25.23
CA THR A 235 9.27 -2.30 -24.66
C THR A 235 9.35 -2.18 -23.14
N VAL A 236 9.02 -3.25 -22.43
CA VAL A 236 9.16 -3.34 -20.96
C VAL A 236 10.57 -2.90 -20.55
N GLU A 237 11.60 -3.42 -21.23
CA GLU A 237 12.99 -3.07 -20.98
C GLU A 237 13.31 -1.59 -21.25
N SER A 238 12.78 -1.00 -22.33
CA SER A 238 13.04 0.42 -22.62
C SER A 238 12.42 1.35 -21.58
N ILE A 239 11.21 1.03 -21.12
CA ILE A 239 10.51 1.78 -20.07
C ILE A 239 11.26 1.65 -18.73
N LYS A 240 11.58 0.42 -18.28
CA LYS A 240 12.35 0.18 -17.04
C LYS A 240 13.69 0.91 -17.06
N ARG A 241 14.44 0.81 -18.17
CA ARG A 241 15.72 1.49 -18.34
C ARG A 241 15.58 3.01 -18.28
N TYR A 242 14.55 3.60 -18.89
CA TYR A 242 14.32 5.05 -18.85
C TYR A 242 14.08 5.53 -17.41
N ILE A 243 13.20 4.84 -16.69
CA ILE A 243 12.88 5.14 -15.29
C ILE A 243 14.11 4.97 -14.40
N ARG A 244 14.82 3.84 -14.51
CA ARG A 244 16.02 3.52 -13.72
C ARG A 244 17.13 4.54 -13.95
N LYS A 245 17.34 4.97 -15.20
CA LYS A 245 18.30 6.02 -15.55
C LYS A 245 17.94 7.37 -14.90
N MET A 246 16.67 7.76 -14.93
CA MET A 246 16.23 9.04 -14.35
C MET A 246 16.34 9.05 -12.83
N ARG A 247 16.06 7.91 -12.18
CA ARG A 247 16.07 7.81 -10.72
C ARG A 247 17.43 7.46 -10.12
N GLY A 248 18.32 6.81 -10.88
CA GLY A 248 19.63 6.31 -10.39
C GLY A 248 20.58 7.38 -9.88
N SER A 249 20.31 8.66 -10.16
CA SER A 249 21.04 9.77 -9.53
C SER A 249 20.65 9.95 -8.06
N THR A 250 21.63 10.10 -7.17
CA THR A 250 21.42 10.46 -5.76
C THR A 250 20.75 11.82 -5.57
N LEU A 251 20.72 12.67 -6.61
CA LEU A 251 20.05 13.97 -6.66
C LEU A 251 18.71 13.93 -7.41
N SER A 252 18.24 12.76 -7.85
CA SER A 252 16.95 12.63 -8.51
C SER A 252 15.80 12.92 -7.56
N ARG A 253 14.80 13.66 -8.03
CA ARG A 253 13.52 13.83 -7.32
C ARG A 253 12.53 12.70 -7.60
N LEU A 254 12.78 11.82 -8.56
CA LEU A 254 11.75 10.92 -9.08
C LEU A 254 11.25 9.96 -7.98
N ARG A 255 9.97 10.10 -7.65
CA ARG A 255 9.27 9.32 -6.62
C ARG A 255 8.06 8.57 -7.16
N TYR A 256 7.47 9.05 -8.25
CA TYR A 256 6.24 8.51 -8.80
C TYR A 256 6.34 8.35 -10.31
N VAL A 257 5.77 7.26 -10.82
CA VAL A 257 5.61 7.00 -12.25
C VAL A 257 4.15 6.65 -12.53
N LEU A 258 3.56 7.25 -13.55
CA LEU A 258 2.26 6.87 -14.08
C LEU A 258 2.42 6.36 -15.51
N LEU A 259 1.93 5.15 -15.76
CA LEU A 259 1.77 4.59 -17.09
C LEU A 259 0.36 4.96 -17.61
N PHE A 260 0.28 5.73 -18.69
CA PHE A 260 -0.98 6.29 -19.19
C PHE A 260 -1.34 5.67 -20.55
N GLY A 261 -2.11 4.60 -20.47
CA GLY A 261 -2.55 3.78 -21.59
C GLY A 261 -2.81 2.35 -21.16
N ASP A 262 -3.68 1.67 -21.90
CA ASP A 262 -3.97 0.26 -21.69
C ASP A 262 -2.83 -0.66 -22.18
N THR A 263 -2.95 -1.97 -21.99
CA THR A 263 -1.87 -2.95 -22.24
C THR A 263 -1.51 -3.13 -23.72
N ASP A 264 -2.43 -2.79 -24.62
CA ASP A 264 -2.22 -2.84 -26.08
C ASP A 264 -1.27 -1.73 -26.57
N VAL A 265 -1.22 -0.61 -25.87
CA VAL A 265 -0.41 0.57 -26.23
C VAL A 265 0.74 0.85 -25.28
N ILE A 266 0.68 0.44 -24.01
CA ILE A 266 1.82 0.47 -23.08
C ILE A 266 2.01 -0.92 -22.51
N ILE A 267 3.01 -1.62 -23.05
CA ILE A 267 3.25 -3.05 -22.81
C ILE A 267 3.66 -3.28 -21.35
N PRO A 268 2.86 -4.02 -20.54
CA PRO A 268 3.25 -4.43 -19.19
C PRO A 268 4.22 -5.63 -19.25
N GLU A 269 4.82 -5.98 -18.12
CA GLU A 269 5.64 -7.17 -18.00
C GLU A 269 4.78 -8.41 -17.77
N THR A 270 5.11 -9.51 -18.44
CA THR A 270 4.48 -10.82 -18.26
C THR A 270 5.44 -11.76 -17.54
N ILE A 271 5.00 -12.37 -16.45
CA ILE A 271 5.76 -13.36 -15.67
C ILE A 271 5.08 -14.72 -15.85
N PRO A 272 5.60 -15.59 -16.74
CA PRO A 272 4.91 -16.83 -17.13
C PRO A 272 4.90 -17.90 -16.03
N GLU A 273 5.92 -17.94 -15.18
CA GLU A 273 6.09 -18.95 -14.12
C GLU A 273 5.76 -18.38 -12.74
N SER A 274 4.60 -17.73 -12.59
CA SER A 274 4.18 -17.20 -11.29
C SER A 274 3.32 -18.21 -10.51
N PRO A 275 3.36 -18.16 -9.16
CA PRO A 275 2.49 -18.90 -8.26
C PRO A 275 1.02 -19.09 -8.68
N SER A 276 0.39 -18.03 -9.17
CA SER A 276 -1.03 -17.96 -9.51
C SER A 276 -1.31 -18.05 -11.02
N GLY A 277 -0.31 -18.50 -11.80
CA GLY A 277 -0.38 -18.62 -13.26
C GLY A 277 0.53 -17.61 -13.97
N GLU A 278 0.09 -17.05 -15.09
CA GLU A 278 0.83 -15.99 -15.77
C GLU A 278 0.47 -14.63 -15.17
N ASN A 279 1.40 -13.95 -14.49
CA ASN A 279 1.18 -12.60 -13.98
C ASN A 279 1.38 -11.57 -15.09
N VAL A 280 0.54 -10.54 -15.09
CA VAL A 280 0.77 -9.29 -15.82
C VAL A 280 0.97 -8.17 -14.80
N THR A 281 2.08 -7.44 -14.92
CA THR A 281 2.53 -6.51 -13.89
C THR A 281 3.29 -5.30 -14.42
N ASP A 282 3.10 -4.17 -13.75
CA ASP A 282 3.94 -2.97 -13.86
C ASP A 282 4.94 -2.86 -12.71
N TYR A 283 4.93 -3.83 -11.79
CA TYR A 283 5.66 -3.77 -10.53
C TYR A 283 7.15 -3.45 -10.72
N TYR A 284 7.80 -4.06 -11.71
CA TYR A 284 9.23 -3.89 -11.93
C TYR A 284 9.63 -2.51 -12.46
N CYS A 285 8.68 -1.71 -12.98
CA CYS A 285 8.91 -0.29 -13.23
C CYS A 285 9.14 0.50 -11.92
N SER A 286 8.72 -0.05 -10.78
CA SER A 286 8.90 0.55 -9.45
C SER A 286 10.23 0.18 -8.79
N THR A 287 11.00 -0.74 -9.35
CA THR A 287 12.20 -1.34 -8.75
C THR A 287 13.49 -0.84 -9.37
N GLU A 288 14.58 -0.85 -8.60
CA GLU A 288 15.91 -0.49 -9.11
C GLU A 288 16.49 -1.54 -10.07
N ARG A 289 16.02 -2.79 -9.98
CA ARG A 289 16.47 -3.95 -10.75
C ARG A 289 15.41 -5.04 -10.76
N ASP A 290 15.52 -5.92 -11.73
CA ASP A 290 14.70 -7.14 -11.82
C ASP A 290 15.19 -8.20 -10.81
N PRO A 291 14.32 -9.13 -10.40
CA PRO A 291 14.69 -10.20 -9.49
C PRO A 291 15.65 -11.18 -10.18
N VAL A 292 16.53 -11.81 -9.42
CA VAL A 292 17.47 -12.82 -9.93
C VAL A 292 17.00 -14.26 -9.70
N SER A 293 15.86 -14.45 -9.03
CA SER A 293 15.22 -15.76 -8.81
C SER A 293 13.70 -15.63 -8.75
N THR A 294 13.00 -16.75 -8.85
CA THR A 294 11.54 -16.84 -8.69
C THR A 294 11.06 -16.57 -7.26
N THR A 295 11.97 -16.53 -6.29
CA THR A 295 11.68 -16.39 -4.86
C THR A 295 12.07 -15.01 -4.31
N GLN A 296 12.88 -14.25 -5.06
CA GLN A 296 13.35 -12.93 -4.64
C GLN A 296 12.31 -11.86 -4.96
N TYR A 297 11.71 -11.29 -3.93
CA TYR A 297 11.06 -9.98 -4.03
C TYR A 297 12.11 -8.86 -3.93
N VAL A 298 12.00 -7.85 -4.78
CA VAL A 298 12.81 -6.62 -4.73
C VAL A 298 11.92 -5.54 -4.14
N PHE A 299 12.36 -4.73 -3.19
CA PHE A 299 11.50 -3.70 -2.59
C PHE A 299 11.20 -2.53 -3.54
N PRO A 300 10.02 -1.88 -3.43
CA PRO A 300 9.68 -0.74 -4.27
C PRO A 300 10.64 0.43 -4.02
N TRP A 301 11.27 0.89 -5.10
CA TRP A 301 12.10 2.07 -5.10
C TRP A 301 11.21 3.32 -5.22
N LEU A 302 10.31 3.33 -6.20
CA LEU A 302 9.33 4.40 -6.43
C LEU A 302 7.89 3.86 -6.34
N SER A 303 6.89 4.74 -6.43
CA SER A 303 5.50 4.31 -6.55
C SER A 303 5.04 4.36 -8.01
N VAL A 304 4.38 3.31 -8.47
CA VAL A 304 3.85 3.21 -9.83
C VAL A 304 2.33 3.08 -9.80
N GLY A 305 1.66 3.68 -10.78
CA GLY A 305 0.25 3.42 -11.08
C GLY A 305 0.03 3.40 -12.58
N ARG A 306 -1.12 2.88 -13.01
CA ARG A 306 -1.53 2.82 -14.42
C ARG A 306 -2.92 3.43 -14.59
N ILE A 307 -3.11 4.28 -15.60
CA ILE A 307 -4.43 4.66 -16.10
C ILE A 307 -4.68 3.84 -17.39
N PRO A 308 -5.32 2.65 -17.28
CA PRO A 308 -5.67 1.81 -18.42
C PRO A 308 -6.90 2.38 -19.14
N VAL A 309 -6.67 3.15 -20.18
CA VAL A 309 -7.73 3.74 -21.02
C VAL A 309 -7.48 3.40 -22.48
N LYS A 310 -8.57 3.25 -23.23
CA LYS A 310 -8.56 2.81 -24.64
C LYS A 310 -8.77 3.99 -25.60
N THR A 311 -9.48 5.04 -25.15
CA THR A 311 -9.82 6.22 -25.97
C THR A 311 -9.33 7.53 -25.36
N ALA A 312 -9.16 8.56 -26.20
CA ALA A 312 -8.73 9.88 -25.74
C ALA A 312 -9.77 10.51 -24.78
N GLU A 313 -11.05 10.22 -25.02
CA GLU A 313 -12.20 10.65 -24.21
C GLU A 313 -12.21 10.00 -22.83
N GLU A 314 -11.94 8.69 -22.74
CA GLU A 314 -11.73 8.01 -21.45
C GLU A 314 -10.57 8.64 -20.68
N GLY A 315 -9.43 8.87 -21.34
CA GLY A 315 -8.26 9.50 -20.72
C GLY A 315 -8.58 10.89 -20.14
N LEU A 316 -9.34 11.71 -20.87
CA LEU A 316 -9.78 13.01 -20.36
C LEU A 316 -10.75 12.87 -19.18
N THR A 317 -11.69 11.93 -19.25
CA THR A 317 -12.67 11.68 -18.19
C THR A 317 -12.00 11.32 -16.87
N VAL A 318 -11.05 10.38 -16.90
CA VAL A 318 -10.30 9.95 -15.71
C VAL A 318 -9.49 11.13 -15.14
N VAL A 319 -8.80 11.90 -15.99
CA VAL A 319 -7.99 13.05 -15.55
C VAL A 319 -8.86 14.14 -14.95
N ASP A 320 -10.02 14.44 -15.53
CA ASP A 320 -10.94 15.45 -15.01
C ASP A 320 -11.48 15.04 -13.63
N GLN A 321 -11.77 13.76 -13.41
CA GLN A 321 -12.17 13.22 -12.10
C GLN A 321 -11.05 13.35 -11.05
N ILE A 322 -9.80 13.00 -11.40
CA ILE A 322 -8.63 13.18 -10.51
C ILE A 322 -8.46 14.67 -10.14
N ILE A 323 -8.50 15.56 -11.13
CA ILE A 323 -8.36 17.00 -10.92
C ILE A 323 -9.50 17.53 -10.06
N ALA A 324 -10.74 17.08 -10.28
CA ALA A 324 -11.90 17.48 -9.51
C ALA A 324 -11.73 17.13 -8.02
N TYR A 325 -11.37 15.88 -7.71
CA TYR A 325 -11.13 15.43 -6.33
C TYR A 325 -10.04 16.24 -5.62
N GLU A 326 -8.92 16.49 -6.28
CA GLU A 326 -7.79 17.19 -5.67
C GLU A 326 -8.01 18.70 -5.53
N LYS A 327 -8.80 19.28 -6.43
CA LYS A 327 -9.08 20.72 -6.47
C LYS A 327 -10.25 21.11 -5.58
N ASN A 328 -11.32 20.31 -5.66
CA ASN A 328 -12.61 20.51 -5.00
C ASN A 328 -12.96 19.23 -4.22
N PRO A 329 -12.24 18.95 -3.12
CA PRO A 329 -12.50 17.78 -2.30
C PRO A 329 -13.92 17.84 -1.70
N PRO A 330 -14.54 16.69 -1.36
CA PRO A 330 -15.93 16.63 -0.89
C PRO A 330 -16.24 17.63 0.24
N GLU A 331 -17.30 18.43 0.08
CA GLU A 331 -17.61 19.49 1.07
C GLU A 331 -18.28 18.96 2.33
N ASP A 332 -19.00 17.83 2.23
CA ASP A 332 -19.68 17.16 3.33
C ASP A 332 -18.64 16.69 4.38
N PRO A 333 -18.65 17.23 5.61
CA PRO A 333 -17.75 16.78 6.66
C PRO A 333 -17.92 15.28 7.00
N GLU A 334 -19.13 14.74 6.87
CA GLU A 334 -19.41 13.34 7.19
C GLU A 334 -18.84 12.37 6.15
N TYR A 335 -18.57 12.83 4.92
CA TYR A 335 -17.83 12.04 3.93
C TYR A 335 -16.52 11.48 4.51
N TYR A 336 -15.82 12.29 5.30
CA TYR A 336 -14.51 11.95 5.87
C TYR A 336 -14.60 11.03 7.10
N LYS A 337 -15.81 10.75 7.60
CA LYS A 337 -16.01 9.77 8.69
C LYS A 337 -16.60 8.46 8.18
N ARG A 338 -17.33 8.48 7.07
CA ARG A 338 -17.99 7.30 6.50
C ARG A 338 -17.00 6.35 5.85
N MET A 339 -17.00 5.10 6.31
CA MET A 339 -16.34 3.96 5.68
C MET A 339 -17.32 2.81 5.55
N VAL A 340 -17.07 1.91 4.60
CA VAL A 340 -17.84 0.67 4.45
C VAL A 340 -16.90 -0.50 4.36
N PHE A 341 -17.10 -1.49 5.22
CA PHE A 341 -16.37 -2.74 5.18
C PHE A 341 -17.31 -3.82 4.66
N ALA A 342 -16.97 -4.38 3.51
CA ALA A 342 -17.67 -5.47 2.87
C ALA A 342 -16.86 -6.75 3.04
N ALA A 343 -17.50 -7.83 3.50
CA ALA A 343 -16.83 -9.09 3.74
C ALA A 343 -17.79 -10.27 3.73
N TYR A 344 -17.23 -11.45 3.53
CA TYR A 344 -17.98 -12.70 3.49
C TYR A 344 -17.62 -13.60 4.68
N PHE A 345 -18.65 -14.16 5.34
CA PHE A 345 -18.47 -15.34 6.18
C PHE A 345 -18.65 -16.59 5.31
N GLU A 346 -17.51 -17.13 4.87
CA GLU A 346 -17.45 -18.37 4.11
C GLU A 346 -17.41 -19.58 5.05
N ASP A 347 -18.42 -20.44 4.97
CA ASP A 347 -18.43 -21.75 5.62
C ASP A 347 -18.95 -22.82 4.65
N ARG A 348 -18.02 -23.41 3.90
CA ARG A 348 -18.21 -24.55 3.01
C ARG A 348 -18.00 -25.86 3.78
N TRP A 349 -17.99 -26.98 3.07
CA TRP A 349 -17.94 -28.30 3.72
C TRP A 349 -16.65 -28.53 4.54
N PRO A 350 -16.75 -29.03 5.80
CA PRO A 350 -17.98 -29.23 6.56
C PRO A 350 -18.55 -27.91 7.05
N LYS A 351 -19.87 -27.70 6.84
CA LYS A 351 -20.58 -26.47 7.22
C LYS A 351 -20.88 -26.48 8.73
N ASP A 352 -19.86 -26.23 9.53
CA ASP A 352 -19.84 -26.45 10.98
C ASP A 352 -20.00 -25.17 11.81
N GLY A 353 -20.24 -24.03 11.15
CA GLY A 353 -20.35 -22.73 11.77
C GLY A 353 -19.01 -22.03 12.00
N LYS A 354 -17.88 -22.59 11.54
CA LYS A 354 -16.54 -21.98 11.61
C LYS A 354 -16.12 -21.45 10.24
N ALA A 355 -15.69 -20.19 10.19
CA ALA A 355 -15.25 -19.61 8.92
C ALA A 355 -14.08 -20.40 8.30
N ASN A 356 -14.15 -20.70 7.01
CA ASN A 356 -13.05 -21.32 6.28
C ASN A 356 -11.89 -20.35 6.05
N LYS A 357 -12.15 -19.02 6.08
CA LYS A 357 -11.17 -17.96 5.82
C LYS A 357 -11.35 -16.74 6.73
N GLY A 358 -10.29 -15.93 6.83
CA GLY A 358 -10.20 -14.77 7.73
C GLY A 358 -10.92 -13.50 7.28
N TYR A 359 -11.68 -13.50 6.18
CA TYR A 359 -12.25 -12.32 5.54
C TYR A 359 -12.97 -11.37 6.51
N MET A 360 -14.05 -11.84 7.15
CA MET A 360 -14.83 -11.05 8.09
C MET A 360 -14.03 -10.67 9.33
N LYS A 361 -13.18 -11.58 9.84
CA LYS A 361 -12.33 -11.31 11.01
C LYS A 361 -11.34 -10.17 10.76
N THR A 362 -10.72 -10.15 9.59
CA THR A 362 -9.79 -9.09 9.18
C THR A 362 -10.49 -7.74 9.11
N MET A 363 -11.70 -7.68 8.55
CA MET A 363 -12.44 -6.42 8.48
C MET A 363 -12.90 -5.96 9.87
N GLU A 364 -13.34 -6.86 10.75
CA GLU A 364 -13.68 -6.52 12.14
C GLU A 364 -12.47 -6.03 12.94
N TYR A 365 -11.31 -6.68 12.78
CA TYR A 365 -10.06 -6.25 13.40
C TYR A 365 -9.69 -4.81 13.03
N ILE A 366 -9.82 -4.45 11.74
CA ILE A 366 -9.57 -3.08 11.29
C ILE A 366 -10.68 -2.15 11.81
N ARG A 367 -11.93 -2.62 11.80
CA ARG A 367 -13.11 -1.81 12.16
C ARG A 367 -13.03 -1.36 13.60
N GLU A 368 -12.67 -2.24 14.53
CA GLU A 368 -12.49 -1.92 15.94
C GLU A 368 -11.58 -0.68 16.10
N HIS A 369 -10.40 -0.72 15.48
CA HIS A 369 -9.46 0.41 15.51
C HIS A 369 -10.01 1.68 14.86
N MET A 370 -10.71 1.55 13.72
CA MET A 370 -11.26 2.71 13.01
C MET A 370 -12.42 3.36 13.78
N VAL A 371 -13.26 2.57 14.46
CA VAL A 371 -14.31 3.08 15.34
C VAL A 371 -13.71 3.80 16.54
N ASP A 372 -12.65 3.26 17.14
CA ASP A 372 -11.93 3.90 18.24
C ASP A 372 -11.33 5.27 17.83
N LEU A 373 -10.98 5.43 16.56
CA LEU A 373 -10.56 6.71 15.98
C LEU A 373 -11.72 7.66 15.62
N GLY A 374 -12.97 7.23 15.82
CA GLY A 374 -14.18 8.03 15.59
C GLY A 374 -14.75 7.96 14.18
N PHE A 375 -14.39 6.94 13.39
CA PHE A 375 -15.00 6.70 12.07
C PHE A 375 -16.34 5.98 12.18
N GLU A 376 -17.25 6.30 11.26
CA GLU A 376 -18.51 5.59 11.06
C GLU A 376 -18.28 4.48 10.03
N VAL A 377 -18.01 3.27 10.51
CA VAL A 377 -17.71 2.12 9.64
C VAL A 377 -18.93 1.22 9.54
N GLU A 378 -19.63 1.27 8.41
CA GLU A 378 -20.77 0.39 8.11
C GLU A 378 -20.29 -1.02 7.72
N ARG A 379 -20.95 -2.05 8.26
CA ARG A 379 -20.75 -3.45 7.87
C ARG A 379 -21.70 -3.78 6.72
N VAL A 380 -21.18 -4.38 5.66
CA VAL A 380 -21.95 -4.98 4.57
C VAL A 380 -21.47 -6.42 4.44
N TYR A 381 -21.95 -7.28 5.33
CA TYR A 381 -21.51 -8.66 5.43
C TYR A 381 -22.57 -9.62 4.92
N THR A 382 -22.14 -10.63 4.15
CA THR A 382 -22.98 -11.73 3.67
C THR A 382 -22.42 -13.06 4.16
N THR A 383 -23.22 -14.12 4.07
CA THR A 383 -22.81 -15.46 4.47
C THR A 383 -23.53 -16.53 3.65
N ASN A 384 -22.90 -17.70 3.49
CA ASN A 384 -23.58 -18.91 3.07
C ASN A 384 -24.04 -19.79 4.25
N ASN A 385 -23.74 -19.42 5.51
CA ASN A 385 -24.16 -20.12 6.71
C ASN A 385 -24.68 -19.16 7.80
N GLU A 386 -25.99 -19.17 8.04
CA GLU A 386 -26.61 -18.38 9.11
C GLU A 386 -26.23 -18.89 10.52
N ASP A 387 -25.87 -20.17 10.66
CA ASP A 387 -25.44 -20.78 11.92
C ASP A 387 -23.95 -20.49 12.24
N MET A 388 -23.49 -19.27 12.00
CA MET A 388 -22.12 -18.84 12.25
C MET A 388 -21.81 -18.75 13.76
N THR A 389 -20.72 -19.38 14.17
CA THR A 389 -20.32 -19.46 15.59
C THR A 389 -18.89 -18.94 15.81
N GLU A 390 -17.95 -19.30 14.95
CA GLU A 390 -16.53 -19.01 15.11
C GLU A 390 -15.89 -18.44 13.84
N TYR A 391 -14.93 -17.54 14.04
CA TYR A 391 -14.02 -17.12 12.97
C TYR A 391 -13.02 -18.24 12.63
N HIS A 392 -12.24 -18.04 11.56
CA HIS A 392 -11.26 -19.02 11.10
C HIS A 392 -10.22 -19.41 12.15
N ASP A 393 -9.83 -18.48 13.02
CA ASP A 393 -8.90 -18.71 14.14
C ASP A 393 -9.55 -19.40 15.35
N SER A 394 -10.81 -19.82 15.23
CA SER A 394 -11.66 -20.41 16.28
C SER A 394 -12.01 -19.43 17.42
N THR A 395 -11.86 -18.13 17.20
CA THR A 395 -12.42 -17.14 18.13
C THR A 395 -13.92 -16.99 17.90
N PRO A 396 -14.74 -16.83 18.95
CA PRO A 396 -16.18 -16.70 18.79
C PRO A 396 -16.55 -15.41 18.05
N ILE A 397 -17.59 -15.47 17.23
CA ILE A 397 -18.16 -14.29 16.56
C ILE A 397 -19.07 -13.55 17.55
N PRO A 398 -18.83 -12.25 17.82
CA PRO A 398 -19.72 -11.45 18.65
C PRO A 398 -21.14 -11.39 18.06
N GLU A 399 -22.16 -11.40 18.92
CA GLU A 399 -23.56 -11.41 18.47
C GLU A 399 -23.91 -10.17 17.60
N GLU A 400 -23.34 -9.01 17.93
CA GLU A 400 -23.53 -7.79 17.13
C GLU A 400 -22.97 -7.88 15.70
N VAL A 401 -22.00 -8.78 15.45
CA VAL A 401 -21.48 -9.03 14.11
C VAL A 401 -22.42 -9.96 13.36
N LYS A 402 -22.96 -10.97 14.05
CA LYS A 402 -23.96 -11.88 13.48
C LYS A 402 -25.22 -11.14 13.07
N ASP A 403 -25.74 -10.27 13.94
CA ASP A 403 -26.90 -9.42 13.71
C ASP A 403 -26.71 -8.44 12.54
N ALA A 404 -25.47 -8.14 12.16
CA ALA A 404 -25.14 -7.22 11.08
C ALA A 404 -25.06 -7.89 9.69
N VAL A 405 -25.07 -9.23 9.63
CA VAL A 405 -25.08 -9.97 8.37
C VAL A 405 -26.44 -9.81 7.68
N ILE A 406 -26.40 -9.59 6.38
CA ILE A 406 -27.56 -9.29 5.54
C ILE A 406 -27.56 -10.15 4.29
N ASP A 407 -28.71 -10.23 3.62
CA ASP A 407 -28.82 -10.90 2.32
C ASP A 407 -28.08 -10.14 1.21
N GLU A 408 -27.74 -10.86 0.15
CA GLU A 408 -26.97 -10.34 -1.00
C GLU A 408 -27.67 -9.18 -1.73
N GLU A 409 -29.00 -9.19 -1.84
CA GLU A 409 -29.76 -8.14 -2.54
C GLU A 409 -29.70 -6.82 -1.75
N THR A 410 -29.92 -6.90 -0.44
CA THR A 410 -29.76 -5.78 0.49
C THR A 410 -28.32 -5.28 0.48
N ALA A 411 -27.33 -6.17 0.53
CA ALA A 411 -25.92 -5.82 0.49
C ALA A 411 -25.54 -5.07 -0.79
N THR A 412 -25.95 -5.60 -1.95
CA THR A 412 -25.76 -4.97 -3.27
C THR A 412 -26.38 -3.57 -3.30
N SER A 413 -27.62 -3.45 -2.83
CA SER A 413 -28.36 -2.19 -2.81
C SER A 413 -27.68 -1.14 -1.92
N ARG A 414 -27.13 -1.57 -0.76
CA ARG A 414 -26.34 -0.70 0.13
C ARG A 414 -25.05 -0.24 -0.56
N LEU A 415 -24.32 -1.13 -1.22
CA LEU A 415 -23.09 -0.77 -1.95
C LEU A 415 -23.35 0.21 -3.10
N VAL A 416 -24.44 0.04 -3.86
CA VAL A 416 -24.86 1.00 -4.89
C VAL A 416 -25.21 2.35 -4.27
N SER A 417 -25.98 2.35 -3.19
CA SER A 417 -26.43 3.56 -2.49
C SER A 417 -25.26 4.35 -1.91
N ILE A 418 -24.36 3.69 -1.19
CA ILE A 418 -23.22 4.34 -0.54
C ILE A 418 -22.18 4.81 -1.55
N THR A 419 -21.97 4.07 -2.64
CA THR A 419 -21.11 4.53 -3.75
C THR A 419 -21.72 5.76 -4.41
N SER A 420 -23.05 5.82 -4.59
CA SER A 420 -23.74 7.01 -5.11
C SER A 420 -23.65 8.20 -4.15
N LYS A 421 -23.67 7.96 -2.84
CA LYS A 421 -23.54 9.02 -1.84
C LYS A 421 -22.10 9.55 -1.72
N GLY A 422 -21.12 8.67 -1.92
CA GLY A 422 -19.72 8.92 -1.64
C GLY A 422 -19.34 8.67 -0.19
N CYS A 423 -18.26 7.92 0.01
CA CYS A 423 -17.62 7.72 1.31
C CYS A 423 -16.10 7.73 1.19
N LEU A 424 -15.41 7.79 2.33
CA LEU A 424 -13.96 7.91 2.34
C LEU A 424 -13.29 6.67 1.74
N ILE A 425 -13.63 5.47 2.24
CA ILE A 425 -13.10 4.18 1.78
C ILE A 425 -14.20 3.12 1.82
N ILE A 426 -14.28 2.31 0.77
CA ILE A 426 -14.87 0.97 0.82
C ILE A 426 -13.74 -0.06 0.77
N GLY A 427 -13.63 -0.86 1.82
CA GLY A 427 -12.71 -1.99 1.89
C GLY A 427 -13.47 -3.29 1.70
N HIS A 428 -12.95 -4.15 0.83
CA HIS A 428 -13.57 -5.44 0.54
C HIS A 428 -12.60 -6.59 0.77
N ARG A 429 -13.05 -7.61 1.52
CA ARG A 429 -12.36 -8.90 1.67
C ARG A 429 -13.32 -10.05 1.44
N ASP A 430 -13.07 -10.75 0.34
CA ASP A 430 -13.72 -11.98 -0.11
C ASP A 430 -13.01 -12.38 -1.42
N HIS A 431 -13.55 -13.34 -2.16
CA HIS A 431 -13.34 -13.59 -3.57
C HIS A 431 -13.53 -12.37 -4.48
N GLY A 432 -13.01 -12.50 -5.69
CA GLY A 432 -13.17 -11.51 -6.75
C GLY A 432 -13.03 -12.14 -8.12
N ARG A 433 -13.62 -11.48 -9.10
CA ARG A 433 -13.52 -11.79 -10.53
C ARG A 433 -13.11 -10.52 -11.27
N SER A 434 -12.73 -10.65 -12.54
CA SER A 434 -12.47 -9.47 -13.39
C SER A 434 -13.68 -8.53 -13.48
N THR A 435 -14.90 -9.02 -13.26
CA THR A 435 -16.15 -8.25 -13.32
C THR A 435 -16.59 -7.64 -11.98
N GLY A 436 -15.95 -7.99 -10.86
CA GLY A 436 -16.25 -7.40 -9.54
C GLY A 436 -16.17 -8.37 -8.37
N TRP A 437 -16.86 -8.02 -7.29
CA TRP A 437 -16.89 -8.76 -6.03
C TRP A 437 -17.91 -9.89 -6.10
N VAL A 438 -17.59 -11.03 -5.47
CA VAL A 438 -18.50 -12.17 -5.40
C VAL A 438 -19.44 -12.00 -4.20
N ASP A 439 -18.89 -11.82 -2.99
CA ASP A 439 -19.65 -11.73 -1.75
C ASP A 439 -19.17 -10.59 -0.83
N PRO A 440 -20.02 -9.61 -0.50
CA PRO A 440 -21.31 -9.34 -1.11
C PRO A 440 -21.19 -8.99 -2.61
N PRO A 441 -22.17 -9.35 -3.46
CA PRO A 441 -22.05 -9.14 -4.89
C PRO A 441 -22.04 -7.66 -5.27
N PHE A 442 -20.95 -7.21 -5.89
CA PHE A 442 -20.82 -5.85 -6.40
C PHE A 442 -19.99 -5.86 -7.68
N GLU A 443 -20.70 -5.89 -8.81
CA GLU A 443 -20.14 -6.13 -10.12
C GLU A 443 -20.37 -4.95 -11.07
N ILE A 444 -19.71 -4.97 -12.23
CA ILE A 444 -19.90 -3.98 -13.32
C ILE A 444 -21.38 -3.73 -13.64
N LYS A 445 -22.22 -4.78 -13.59
CA LYS A 445 -23.67 -4.65 -13.86
C LYS A 445 -24.39 -3.77 -12.81
N HIS A 446 -23.91 -3.76 -11.56
CA HIS A 446 -24.43 -2.94 -10.46
C HIS A 446 -23.92 -1.50 -10.54
N LEU A 447 -22.71 -1.27 -11.08
CA LEU A 447 -22.15 0.08 -11.24
C LEU A 447 -23.01 0.98 -12.13
N ASN A 448 -23.81 0.42 -13.04
CA ASN A 448 -24.75 1.20 -13.86
C ASN A 448 -25.88 1.86 -13.05
N ALA A 449 -26.17 1.37 -11.84
CA ALA A 449 -27.16 1.93 -10.94
C ALA A 449 -26.59 3.02 -10.02
N VAL A 450 -25.28 3.25 -10.04
CA VAL A 450 -24.62 4.31 -9.27
C VAL A 450 -24.85 5.66 -9.97
N THR A 451 -25.38 6.64 -9.24
CA THR A 451 -25.88 7.90 -9.82
C THR A 451 -25.18 9.17 -9.33
N GLY A 452 -24.39 9.10 -8.26
CA GLY A 452 -23.73 10.28 -7.69
C GLY A 452 -22.39 10.63 -8.32
N GLU A 453 -21.86 11.80 -7.96
CA GLU A 453 -20.58 12.33 -8.46
C GLU A 453 -19.51 12.46 -7.36
N THR A 454 -19.85 12.19 -6.09
CA THR A 454 -18.89 12.23 -4.97
C THR A 454 -18.02 10.97 -5.02
N PRO A 455 -16.70 11.08 -5.22
CA PRO A 455 -15.84 9.93 -5.42
C PRO A 455 -15.68 9.09 -4.15
N THR A 456 -15.53 7.79 -4.33
CA THR A 456 -15.25 6.83 -3.26
C THR A 456 -13.93 6.11 -3.53
N MET A 457 -13.10 5.96 -2.50
CA MET A 457 -11.87 5.18 -2.62
C MET A 457 -12.16 3.70 -2.39
N PHE A 458 -11.53 2.83 -3.19
CA PHE A 458 -11.72 1.39 -3.08
C PHE A 458 -10.42 0.68 -2.74
N TYR A 459 -10.45 -0.11 -1.66
CA TYR A 459 -9.46 -1.16 -1.39
C TYR A 459 -10.11 -2.49 -1.75
N SER A 460 -9.95 -2.88 -3.02
CA SER A 460 -10.45 -4.15 -3.56
C SER A 460 -9.40 -5.23 -3.36
N ILE A 461 -9.28 -5.75 -2.13
CA ILE A 461 -8.25 -6.72 -1.76
C ILE A 461 -8.81 -8.13 -1.92
N ASN A 462 -8.88 -8.53 -3.18
CA ASN A 462 -9.40 -9.80 -3.66
C ASN A 462 -8.82 -10.12 -5.04
N CYS A 463 -9.20 -11.28 -5.59
CA CYS A 463 -8.72 -11.74 -6.89
C CYS A 463 -9.24 -10.87 -8.06
N LEU A 464 -8.39 -10.68 -9.07
CA LEU A 464 -8.73 -10.32 -10.47
C LEU A 464 -9.47 -9.00 -10.74
N THR A 465 -9.95 -8.28 -9.73
CA THR A 465 -10.76 -7.05 -9.93
C THR A 465 -10.01 -5.93 -10.64
N GLY A 466 -8.67 -5.97 -10.64
CA GLY A 466 -7.78 -5.07 -11.35
C GLY A 466 -7.09 -5.70 -12.56
N LYS A 467 -7.64 -6.79 -13.12
CA LYS A 467 -7.11 -7.45 -14.33
C LYS A 467 -7.26 -6.55 -15.56
N PHE A 468 -6.40 -5.55 -15.68
CA PHE A 468 -6.42 -4.57 -16.77
C PHE A 468 -5.96 -5.13 -18.13
N ASP A 469 -5.55 -6.40 -18.18
CA ASP A 469 -5.21 -7.13 -19.41
C ASP A 469 -6.38 -8.03 -19.90
N VAL A 470 -7.62 -7.71 -19.53
CA VAL A 470 -8.81 -8.39 -20.10
C VAL A 470 -8.93 -8.04 -21.58
N GLU A 471 -9.37 -8.99 -22.40
CA GLU A 471 -9.56 -8.77 -23.84
C GLU A 471 -10.50 -7.58 -24.11
N THR A 472 -9.97 -6.62 -24.86
CA THR A 472 -10.73 -5.48 -25.39
C THR A 472 -11.91 -5.98 -26.24
N PRO A 473 -13.12 -5.39 -26.12
CA PRO A 473 -13.43 -4.09 -25.50
C PRO A 473 -13.75 -4.14 -24.00
N THR A 474 -13.67 -5.29 -23.34
CA THR A 474 -14.16 -5.45 -21.97
C THR A 474 -13.25 -4.73 -20.97
N ASP A 475 -13.84 -4.05 -20.00
CA ASP A 475 -13.13 -3.46 -18.86
C ASP A 475 -13.19 -4.42 -17.67
N SER A 476 -12.11 -4.47 -16.88
CA SER A 476 -12.18 -4.99 -15.51
C SER A 476 -13.02 -4.08 -14.60
N PHE A 477 -13.37 -4.59 -13.43
CA PHE A 477 -14.11 -3.85 -12.41
C PHE A 477 -13.40 -2.55 -12.02
N ALA A 478 -12.09 -2.60 -11.83
CA ALA A 478 -11.29 -1.43 -11.49
C ALA A 478 -11.24 -0.40 -12.62
N GLU A 479 -11.11 -0.84 -13.88
CA GLU A 479 -11.19 0.05 -15.04
C GLU A 479 -12.53 0.75 -15.13
N LYS A 480 -13.63 0.02 -14.94
CA LYS A 480 -14.97 0.58 -14.96
C LYS A 480 -15.17 1.62 -13.85
N LEU A 481 -14.73 1.33 -12.63
CA LEU A 481 -14.76 2.28 -11.50
C LEU A 481 -13.91 3.52 -11.75
N LEU A 482 -12.75 3.37 -12.39
CA LEU A 482 -11.85 4.48 -12.72
C LEU A 482 -12.47 5.44 -13.74
N LYS A 483 -13.18 4.89 -14.74
CA LYS A 483 -13.74 5.62 -15.88
C LYS A 483 -15.12 6.22 -15.62
N MET A 484 -15.86 5.74 -14.60
CA MET A 484 -17.19 6.25 -14.29
C MET A 484 -17.14 7.52 -13.41
N LYS A 485 -18.13 8.40 -13.59
CA LYS A 485 -18.36 9.54 -12.70
C LYS A 485 -18.77 9.05 -11.31
N GLY A 486 -18.24 9.69 -10.26
CA GLY A 486 -18.50 9.31 -8.87
C GLY A 486 -17.90 7.95 -8.47
N GLY A 487 -17.16 7.32 -9.39
CA GLY A 487 -16.36 6.14 -9.08
C GLY A 487 -15.09 6.51 -8.31
N ALA A 488 -14.01 5.79 -8.61
CA ALA A 488 -12.76 5.96 -7.91
C ALA A 488 -11.76 6.78 -8.75
N PRO A 489 -11.28 7.96 -8.31
CA PRO A 489 -10.23 8.70 -9.02
C PRO A 489 -8.91 7.91 -9.08
N SER A 490 -8.72 6.97 -8.16
CA SER A 490 -7.72 5.91 -8.19
C SER A 490 -8.15 4.82 -7.21
N LEU A 491 -7.68 3.58 -7.36
CA LEU A 491 -7.98 2.47 -6.46
C LEU A 491 -6.86 1.44 -6.42
N ILE A 492 -6.93 0.52 -5.44
CA ILE A 492 -6.03 -0.64 -5.33
C ILE A 492 -6.81 -1.90 -5.66
N ALA A 493 -6.28 -2.70 -6.59
CA ALA A 493 -6.87 -3.96 -7.02
C ALA A 493 -5.80 -4.95 -7.53
N ALA A 494 -6.12 -6.24 -7.55
CA ALA A 494 -5.21 -7.29 -8.02
C ALA A 494 -5.43 -7.64 -9.50
N THR A 495 -4.36 -7.87 -10.24
CA THR A 495 -4.43 -8.34 -11.64
C THR A 495 -4.72 -9.83 -11.77
N ARG A 496 -4.50 -10.62 -10.70
CA ARG A 496 -4.59 -12.09 -10.69
C ARG A 496 -5.22 -12.63 -9.41
N ALA A 497 -5.30 -13.95 -9.32
CA ALA A 497 -5.66 -14.64 -8.09
C ALA A 497 -4.63 -14.31 -6.99
N SER A 498 -5.08 -14.36 -5.75
CA SER A 498 -4.32 -13.90 -4.57
C SER A 498 -4.49 -14.87 -3.41
N TYR A 499 -3.67 -14.71 -2.36
CA TYR A 499 -3.51 -15.66 -1.26
C TYR A 499 -4.10 -15.05 0.01
N THR A 500 -4.93 -15.82 0.71
CA THR A 500 -5.87 -15.26 1.70
C THR A 500 -5.17 -14.58 2.87
N TRP A 501 -4.13 -15.22 3.43
CA TRP A 501 -3.37 -14.69 4.56
C TRP A 501 -2.58 -13.43 4.18
N LEU A 502 -2.01 -13.41 2.97
CA LEU A 502 -1.28 -12.23 2.49
C LEU A 502 -2.24 -11.06 2.19
N ASN A 503 -3.46 -11.33 1.73
CA ASN A 503 -4.50 -10.33 1.60
C ASN A 503 -4.98 -9.80 2.96
N ASP A 504 -5.06 -10.65 3.98
CA ASP A 504 -5.39 -10.24 5.36
C ASP A 504 -4.38 -9.22 5.86
N ASP A 505 -3.10 -9.53 5.68
CA ASP A 505 -2.01 -8.69 6.14
C ASP A 505 -1.82 -7.44 5.28
N LEU A 506 -2.04 -7.53 3.96
CA LEU A 506 -2.03 -6.38 3.07
C LEU A 506 -3.14 -5.39 3.44
N MET A 507 -4.37 -5.87 3.66
CA MET A 507 -5.50 -5.02 4.02
C MET A 507 -5.24 -4.29 5.34
N LYS A 508 -4.78 -5.00 6.39
CA LYS A 508 -4.42 -4.38 7.68
C LYS A 508 -3.35 -3.29 7.49
N ALA A 509 -2.33 -3.57 6.69
CA ALA A 509 -1.25 -2.61 6.45
C ALA A 509 -1.64 -1.40 5.60
N LEU A 510 -2.63 -1.52 4.71
CA LEU A 510 -3.19 -0.38 3.97
C LEU A 510 -3.88 0.62 4.90
N PHE A 511 -4.60 0.15 5.92
CA PHE A 511 -5.19 1.02 6.93
C PHE A 511 -4.12 1.57 7.88
N ASP A 512 -3.18 0.76 8.34
CA ASP A 512 -2.08 1.20 9.22
C ASP A 512 -1.21 2.30 8.60
N ALA A 513 -0.98 2.20 7.29
CA ALA A 513 -0.30 3.20 6.47
C ALA A 513 -0.89 4.62 6.62
N MET A 514 -2.20 4.72 6.75
CA MET A 514 -2.93 5.99 6.91
C MET A 514 -3.21 6.34 8.38
N TRP A 515 -3.53 5.32 9.17
CA TRP A 515 -3.97 5.36 10.56
C TRP A 515 -3.18 4.33 11.38
N ALA A 516 -2.02 4.76 11.91
CA ALA A 516 -1.18 3.86 12.70
C ALA A 516 -1.91 3.26 13.90
N GLY A 517 -1.42 2.09 14.30
CA GLY A 517 -1.94 1.33 15.44
C GLY A 517 -2.84 0.19 15.03
N VAL A 518 -3.30 0.15 13.76
CA VAL A 518 -4.01 -1.01 13.21
C VAL A 518 -3.11 -2.24 13.31
N LEU A 519 -1.81 -2.14 13.04
CA LEU A 519 -0.89 -3.24 13.31
C LEU A 519 -0.40 -3.14 14.77
N HIS A 520 -1.09 -3.79 15.71
CA HIS A 520 -0.90 -3.60 17.17
C HIS A 520 0.51 -3.85 17.69
N THR A 521 1.27 -4.73 17.03
CA THR A 521 2.67 -4.94 17.42
C THR A 521 3.50 -3.67 17.18
N PHE A 522 3.08 -2.82 16.26
CA PHE A 522 3.73 -1.55 15.91
C PHE A 522 3.12 -0.44 16.78
N GLY A 523 3.93 0.54 17.18
CA GLY A 523 3.48 1.59 18.10
C GLY A 523 2.27 2.37 17.56
N SER A 524 1.41 2.86 18.47
CA SER A 524 0.16 3.56 18.14
C SER A 524 0.33 4.94 17.48
N THR A 525 1.55 5.49 17.46
CA THR A 525 1.87 6.69 16.71
C THR A 525 2.61 6.33 15.43
N ALA A 526 2.09 6.76 14.29
CA ALA A 526 2.83 6.76 13.04
C ALA A 526 4.04 7.67 13.21
N SER A 527 5.17 7.12 13.65
CA SER A 527 6.35 7.93 13.96
C SER A 527 6.91 8.58 12.69
N TYR A 528 6.60 8.00 11.52
CA TYR A 528 6.94 8.51 10.19
C TYR A 528 5.74 8.31 9.27
N PRO A 529 4.79 9.26 9.26
CA PRO A 529 3.60 9.14 8.44
C PRO A 529 3.98 9.04 6.97
N ILE A 530 3.21 8.24 6.22
CA ILE A 530 3.31 8.23 4.76
C ILE A 530 3.05 9.63 4.25
N LYS A 531 4.02 10.16 3.52
CA LYS A 531 3.99 11.54 3.07
C LYS A 531 2.73 11.83 2.25
N TYR A 532 1.88 12.70 2.79
CA TYR A 532 0.62 13.16 2.20
C TYR A 532 -0.42 12.05 1.91
N ASN A 533 -0.27 10.85 2.47
CA ASN A 533 -1.14 9.69 2.24
C ASN A 533 -1.37 9.41 0.75
N ARG A 534 -0.31 9.48 -0.07
CA ARG A 534 -0.41 9.16 -1.49
C ARG A 534 -0.65 7.67 -1.69
N LEU A 535 -1.64 7.32 -2.51
CA LEU A 535 -2.10 5.94 -2.67
C LEU A 535 -0.97 4.98 -3.07
N GLY A 536 -0.03 5.42 -3.93
CA GLY A 536 1.12 4.62 -4.32
C GLY A 536 2.14 4.39 -3.21
N ASP A 537 2.33 5.35 -2.28
CA ASP A 537 3.19 5.13 -1.12
C ASP A 537 2.48 4.24 -0.08
N VAL A 538 1.15 4.36 0.06
CA VAL A 538 0.30 3.49 0.91
C VAL A 538 0.39 2.03 0.46
N LEU A 539 0.27 1.75 -0.84
CA LEU A 539 0.43 0.38 -1.36
C LEU A 539 1.86 -0.16 -1.15
N ASN A 540 2.88 0.67 -1.38
CA ASN A 540 4.26 0.26 -1.17
C ASN A 540 4.55 -0.07 0.30
N TYR A 541 3.99 0.70 1.25
CA TYR A 541 4.04 0.38 2.67
C TYR A 541 3.44 -1.00 2.97
N ALA A 542 2.22 -1.24 2.47
CA ALA A 542 1.51 -2.49 2.69
C ALA A 542 2.26 -3.70 2.09
N LYS A 543 2.79 -3.59 0.87
CA LYS A 543 3.66 -4.61 0.28
C LYS A 543 4.89 -4.87 1.16
N THR A 544 5.56 -3.82 1.60
CA THR A 544 6.77 -3.92 2.43
C THR A 544 6.50 -4.53 3.82
N TYR A 545 5.24 -4.59 4.27
CA TYR A 545 4.85 -5.29 5.49
C TYR A 545 4.77 -6.83 5.31
N LEU A 546 4.50 -7.34 4.11
CA LEU A 546 4.28 -8.79 3.91
C LEU A 546 5.49 -9.67 4.31
N PRO A 547 6.76 -9.30 4.03
CA PRO A 547 7.90 -10.03 4.58
C PRO A 547 8.00 -9.96 6.11
N VAL A 548 7.47 -8.91 6.73
CA VAL A 548 7.56 -8.67 8.16
C VAL A 548 6.66 -9.63 8.93
N VAL A 549 5.41 -9.79 8.50
CA VAL A 549 4.45 -10.66 9.17
C VAL A 549 4.76 -12.15 8.97
N SER A 550 5.48 -12.50 7.89
CA SER A 550 5.96 -13.87 7.58
C SER A 550 4.87 -14.93 7.37
N SER A 551 3.61 -14.52 7.24
CA SER A 551 2.46 -15.41 7.07
C SER A 551 2.50 -16.22 5.76
N GLY A 552 3.28 -15.84 4.75
CA GLY A 552 3.42 -16.58 3.50
C GLY A 552 4.86 -16.95 3.17
N ILE A 553 5.02 -17.90 2.24
CA ILE A 553 6.33 -18.25 1.67
C ILE A 553 6.83 -17.18 0.68
N PRO A 554 8.16 -17.05 0.46
CA PRO A 554 8.74 -15.97 -0.35
C PRO A 554 8.14 -15.81 -1.75
N GLU A 555 7.79 -16.92 -2.41
CA GLU A 555 7.19 -16.94 -3.75
C GLU A 555 5.82 -16.28 -3.74
N ARG A 556 4.97 -16.55 -2.73
CA ARG A 556 3.63 -15.95 -2.62
C ARG A 556 3.71 -14.47 -2.23
N ILE A 557 4.70 -14.10 -1.42
CA ILE A 557 4.99 -12.70 -1.10
C ILE A 557 5.39 -11.95 -2.36
N LYS A 558 6.31 -12.49 -3.17
CA LYS A 558 6.69 -11.92 -4.46
C LYS A 558 5.47 -11.79 -5.38
N ASP A 559 4.61 -12.80 -5.43
CA ASP A 559 3.36 -12.76 -6.20
C ASP A 559 2.49 -11.55 -5.79
N HIS A 560 2.32 -11.29 -4.49
CA HIS A 560 1.55 -10.13 -4.02
C HIS A 560 2.17 -8.78 -4.41
N PHE A 561 3.49 -8.73 -4.50
CA PHE A 561 4.17 -7.53 -5.00
C PHE A 561 3.88 -7.33 -6.48
N GLU A 562 3.77 -8.40 -7.26
CA GLU A 562 3.51 -8.36 -8.70
C GLU A 562 2.05 -8.07 -9.02
N ILE A 563 1.07 -8.63 -8.30
CA ILE A 563 -0.33 -8.60 -8.72
C ILE A 563 -1.09 -7.36 -8.25
N TYR A 564 -0.74 -6.77 -7.11
CA TYR A 564 -1.45 -5.60 -6.58
C TYR A 564 -0.95 -4.30 -7.21
N HIS A 565 -1.86 -3.52 -7.77
CA HIS A 565 -1.54 -2.27 -8.47
C HIS A 565 -2.36 -1.10 -7.97
N VAL A 566 -1.79 0.10 -8.10
CA VAL A 566 -2.60 1.32 -8.15
C VAL A 566 -3.15 1.44 -9.56
N ILE A 567 -4.47 1.27 -9.69
CA ILE A 567 -5.21 1.58 -10.91
C ILE A 567 -5.63 3.05 -10.80
N GLY A 568 -4.99 3.91 -11.57
CA GLY A 568 -5.12 5.37 -11.52
C GLY A 568 -3.81 6.09 -11.17
N ASP A 569 -3.96 7.28 -10.59
CA ASP A 569 -2.83 8.15 -10.24
C ASP A 569 -2.17 7.77 -8.90
N PRO A 570 -0.90 7.30 -8.89
CA PRO A 570 -0.22 6.91 -7.65
C PRO A 570 0.06 8.08 -6.70
N THR A 571 -0.08 9.32 -7.19
CA THR A 571 0.11 10.56 -6.42
C THR A 571 -1.18 11.11 -5.84
N LEU A 572 -2.32 10.46 -6.08
CA LEU A 572 -3.59 10.85 -5.49
C LEU A 572 -3.48 10.80 -3.96
N GLU A 573 -3.69 11.96 -3.32
CA GLU A 573 -3.59 12.12 -1.87
C GLU A 573 -4.92 11.80 -1.21
N LEU A 574 -4.93 10.81 -0.32
CA LEU A 574 -6.14 10.45 0.42
C LEU A 574 -6.37 11.42 1.59
N TRP A 575 -7.55 12.04 1.60
CA TRP A 575 -7.93 12.97 2.67
C TRP A 575 -8.33 12.21 3.94
N LYS A 576 -7.61 12.41 5.04
CA LYS A 576 -7.99 11.83 6.35
C LYS A 576 -9.07 12.61 7.08
N THR A 577 -9.20 13.89 6.74
CA THR A 577 -10.13 14.84 7.35
C THR A 577 -10.54 15.87 6.31
N LYS A 578 -11.64 16.59 6.57
CA LYS A 578 -12.02 17.74 5.73
C LYS A 578 -10.84 18.71 5.60
N PRO A 579 -10.42 19.05 4.37
CA PRO A 579 -9.30 19.94 4.16
C PRO A 579 -9.63 21.35 4.60
N LEU A 580 -8.62 21.99 5.17
CA LEU A 580 -8.74 23.32 5.74
C LEU A 580 -8.82 24.38 4.64
N ASP A 581 -9.71 25.35 4.82
CA ASP A 581 -9.72 26.54 3.98
C ASP A 581 -8.54 27.47 4.32
N VAL A 582 -7.97 28.08 3.28
CA VAL A 582 -6.90 29.08 3.40
C VAL A 582 -7.28 30.29 2.57
N LYS A 583 -7.37 31.46 3.21
CA LYS A 583 -7.59 32.72 2.50
C LYS A 583 -6.28 33.17 1.89
N MET A 584 -6.30 33.50 0.61
CA MET A 584 -5.14 33.99 -0.14
C MET A 584 -5.48 35.32 -0.80
N HIS A 585 -4.75 36.37 -0.41
CA HIS A 585 -4.82 37.69 -1.02
C HIS A 585 -3.52 37.99 -1.78
N VAL A 586 -3.65 38.36 -3.05
CA VAL A 586 -2.49 38.70 -3.88
C VAL A 586 -2.67 40.09 -4.46
N VAL A 587 -1.64 40.93 -4.30
CA VAL A 587 -1.63 42.30 -4.81
C VAL A 587 -0.25 42.67 -5.33
N VAL A 588 -0.19 43.50 -6.37
CA VAL A 588 1.06 44.13 -6.82
C VAL A 588 1.21 45.48 -6.13
N LYS A 589 2.31 45.68 -5.42
CA LYS A 589 2.67 46.95 -4.76
C LYS A 589 4.07 47.39 -5.21
N LYS A 590 4.14 48.52 -5.92
CA LYS A 590 5.38 49.02 -6.54
C LYS A 590 6.02 47.91 -7.38
N TRP A 591 7.24 47.49 -7.03
CA TRP A 591 8.03 46.48 -7.74
C TRP A 591 7.90 45.05 -7.19
N HIS A 592 6.88 44.78 -6.36
CA HIS A 592 6.69 43.47 -5.73
C HIS A 592 5.27 42.94 -5.93
N MET A 593 5.17 41.64 -6.17
CA MET A 593 3.96 40.88 -5.89
C MET A 593 3.96 40.48 -4.41
N VAL A 594 2.88 40.77 -3.72
CA VAL A 594 2.69 40.50 -2.30
C VAL A 594 1.58 39.47 -2.15
N ILE A 595 1.88 38.35 -1.51
CA ILE A 595 0.94 37.27 -1.21
C ILE A 595 0.77 37.20 0.31
N VAL A 596 -0.47 37.26 0.76
CA VAL A 596 -0.85 37.12 2.17
C VAL A 596 -1.74 35.90 2.31
N LEU A 597 -1.32 34.96 3.16
CA LEU A 597 -2.06 33.75 3.48
C LEU A 597 -2.62 33.85 4.91
N SER A 598 -3.83 33.35 5.15
CA SER A 598 -4.32 33.21 6.54
C SER A 598 -3.53 32.17 7.34
N ARG A 599 -2.90 31.21 6.65
CA ARG A 599 -2.07 30.14 7.23
C ARG A 599 -1.12 29.59 6.16
N CYS A 600 0.08 29.23 6.57
CA CYS A 600 1.10 28.61 5.72
C CYS A 600 1.67 27.37 6.42
N PRO A 601 1.01 26.19 6.31
CA PRO A 601 1.52 24.96 6.91
C PRO A 601 2.91 24.60 6.38
N LYS A 602 3.65 23.78 7.13
CA LYS A 602 4.93 23.22 6.64
C LYS A 602 4.72 22.50 5.30
N ASN A 603 5.71 22.60 4.41
CA ASN A 603 5.68 22.05 3.05
C ASN A 603 4.62 22.68 2.12
N SER A 604 4.11 23.87 2.46
CA SER A 604 3.34 24.69 1.54
C SER A 604 4.13 24.98 0.26
N VAL A 605 3.43 25.10 -0.87
CA VAL A 605 3.99 25.47 -2.16
C VAL A 605 3.15 26.56 -2.80
N ILE A 606 3.82 27.60 -3.29
CA ILE A 606 3.24 28.64 -4.14
C ILE A 606 3.81 28.49 -5.54
N THR A 607 2.96 28.53 -6.55
CA THR A 607 3.38 28.60 -7.95
C THR A 607 2.76 29.81 -8.65
N VAL A 608 3.55 30.52 -9.46
CA VAL A 608 3.15 31.73 -10.19
C VAL A 608 3.22 31.44 -11.68
N TRP A 609 2.18 31.82 -12.42
CA TRP A 609 1.99 31.43 -13.82
C TRP A 609 1.54 32.59 -14.71
N ASP A 610 2.08 32.63 -15.94
CA ASP A 610 1.54 33.39 -17.08
C ASP A 610 1.02 32.39 -18.10
N LYS A 611 -0.31 32.31 -18.26
CA LYS A 611 -1.00 31.23 -18.99
C LYS A 611 -0.55 29.85 -18.49
N ASP A 612 0.13 29.08 -19.34
CA ASP A 612 0.65 27.73 -19.06
C ASP A 612 2.14 27.73 -18.68
N LYS A 613 2.81 28.89 -18.64
CA LYS A 613 4.22 28.99 -18.25
C LYS A 613 4.34 29.27 -16.75
N MET A 614 4.92 28.33 -16.01
CA MET A 614 5.30 28.57 -14.62
C MET A 614 6.47 29.56 -14.57
N LEU A 615 6.25 30.71 -13.94
CA LEU A 615 7.25 31.76 -13.75
C LEU A 615 8.11 31.50 -12.52
N LYS A 616 7.50 31.00 -11.43
CA LYS A 616 8.20 30.72 -10.17
C LYS A 616 7.47 29.68 -9.34
N ARG A 617 8.25 28.85 -8.63
CA ARG A 617 7.79 27.95 -7.57
C ARG A 617 8.53 28.30 -6.30
N ILE A 618 7.82 28.39 -5.18
CA ILE A 618 8.35 28.82 -3.89
C ILE A 618 7.81 27.88 -2.80
N GLU A 619 8.67 27.54 -1.85
CA GLU A 619 8.28 26.88 -0.59
C GLU A 619 8.30 27.94 0.51
N PRO A 620 7.17 28.61 0.79
CA PRO A 620 7.12 29.67 1.77
C PRO A 620 7.36 29.18 3.20
N SER A 621 8.07 29.98 3.98
CA SER A 621 8.26 29.80 5.42
C SER A 621 7.46 30.80 6.26
N SER A 622 6.64 31.66 5.63
CA SER A 622 5.80 32.63 6.33
C SER A 622 4.50 32.91 5.59
N ASN A 623 3.52 33.45 6.32
CA ASN A 623 2.23 33.88 5.79
C ASN A 623 2.31 35.13 4.89
N HIS A 624 3.46 35.81 4.84
CA HIS A 624 3.65 37.04 4.09
C HIS A 624 4.81 36.90 3.11
N ILE A 625 4.49 36.68 1.84
CA ILE A 625 5.48 36.43 0.80
C ILE A 625 5.59 37.67 -0.09
N ARG A 626 6.82 38.10 -0.36
CA ARG A 626 7.13 39.21 -1.27
C ARG A 626 8.02 38.69 -2.39
N ILE A 627 7.54 38.80 -3.63
CA ILE A 627 8.25 38.36 -4.83
C ILE A 627 8.59 39.61 -5.65
N PRO A 628 9.87 39.95 -5.86
CA PRO A 628 10.25 41.02 -6.77
C PRO A 628 9.71 40.72 -8.18
N LEU A 629 9.08 41.69 -8.84
CA LEU A 629 8.48 41.46 -10.18
C LEU A 629 9.55 41.05 -11.22
N ARG A 630 10.78 41.53 -11.08
CA ARG A 630 11.92 41.15 -11.93
C ARG A 630 12.21 39.64 -11.89
N ASP A 631 12.00 38.99 -10.76
CA ASP A 631 12.26 37.56 -10.57
C ASP A 631 11.28 36.67 -11.34
N ILE A 632 10.15 37.25 -11.76
CA ILE A 632 9.12 36.60 -12.56
C ILE A 632 8.97 37.28 -13.93
N SER A 633 9.97 38.07 -14.34
CA SER A 633 10.01 38.78 -15.62
C SER A 633 8.79 39.68 -15.88
N LEU A 634 8.27 40.32 -14.83
CA LEU A 634 7.17 41.28 -14.89
C LEU A 634 7.63 42.70 -14.51
N THR A 635 6.84 43.68 -14.92
CA THR A 635 6.96 45.09 -14.50
C THR A 635 5.62 45.63 -13.99
N PRO A 636 5.58 46.73 -13.23
CA PRO A 636 4.33 47.30 -12.70
C PRO A 636 3.31 47.72 -13.76
N VAL A 637 3.77 47.94 -14.99
CA VAL A 637 2.93 48.32 -16.15
C VAL A 637 2.51 47.14 -17.01
N THR A 638 2.93 45.91 -16.67
CA THR A 638 2.61 44.70 -17.43
C THR A 638 1.10 44.41 -17.35
N ARG A 639 0.38 44.51 -18.47
CA ARG A 639 -1.04 44.13 -18.57
C ARG A 639 -1.20 42.65 -18.95
N ARG A 640 -0.85 41.75 -18.04
CA ARG A 640 -1.05 40.30 -18.21
C ARG A 640 -1.81 39.74 -17.01
N LYS A 641 -2.70 38.78 -17.25
CA LYS A 641 -3.36 38.03 -16.17
C LYS A 641 -2.36 37.04 -15.61
N ILE A 642 -1.99 37.21 -14.34
CA ILE A 642 -1.07 36.32 -13.64
C ILE A 642 -1.86 35.45 -12.69
N PHE A 643 -1.58 34.15 -12.70
CA PHE A 643 -2.20 33.20 -11.78
C PHE A 643 -1.24 32.87 -10.66
N VAL A 644 -1.71 32.98 -9.42
CA VAL A 644 -0.98 32.52 -8.24
C VAL A 644 -1.74 31.36 -7.64
N CYS A 645 -1.09 30.22 -7.56
CA CYS A 645 -1.63 29.00 -6.99
C CYS A 645 -0.95 28.72 -5.64
N PHE A 646 -1.73 28.22 -4.69
CA PHE A 646 -1.25 27.78 -3.40
C PHE A 646 -1.78 26.38 -3.11
N TRP A 647 -0.89 25.51 -2.66
CA TRP A 647 -1.20 24.19 -2.16
C TRP A 647 -0.43 23.94 -0.87
N ALA A 648 -1.05 23.23 0.06
CA ALA A 648 -0.40 22.76 1.28
C ALA A 648 -1.05 21.46 1.74
N PRO A 649 -0.31 20.59 2.46
CA PRO A 649 -0.87 19.38 3.05
C PRO A 649 -2.09 19.71 3.94
N GLY A 650 -3.17 18.95 3.78
CA GLY A 650 -4.40 19.11 4.55
C GLY A 650 -5.17 20.41 4.27
N CYS A 651 -4.84 21.15 3.21
CA CYS A 651 -5.52 22.39 2.84
C CYS A 651 -6.13 22.30 1.43
N MET A 652 -7.26 22.99 1.23
CA MET A 652 -7.84 23.13 -0.10
C MET A 652 -6.92 23.93 -1.02
N PHE A 653 -6.86 23.53 -2.29
CA PHE A 653 -6.12 24.26 -3.32
C PHE A 653 -6.69 25.66 -3.51
N LYS A 654 -5.82 26.66 -3.68
CA LYS A 654 -6.21 28.05 -3.95
C LYS A 654 -5.59 28.59 -5.21
N LYS A 655 -6.37 29.42 -5.92
CA LYS A 655 -5.96 30.14 -7.11
C LYS A 655 -6.46 31.57 -7.03
N ALA A 656 -5.56 32.53 -7.22
CA ALA A 656 -5.88 33.94 -7.40
C ALA A 656 -5.47 34.38 -8.81
N VAL A 657 -6.16 35.41 -9.33
CA VAL A 657 -5.82 36.10 -10.57
C VAL A 657 -5.45 37.53 -10.21
N VAL A 658 -4.33 38.00 -10.76
CA VAL A 658 -3.80 39.36 -10.55
C VAL A 658 -3.60 40.04 -11.89
#